data_AF-V5FV77-F1
#
_entry.id   AF-V5FV77-F1
#
_cell.length_a   1.000
_cell.length_b   1.000
_cell.length_c   1.000
_cell.angle_alpha   90.00
_cell.angle_beta   90.00
_cell.angle_gamma   90.00
#
_symmetry.space_group_name_H-M   'P 1'
#
loop_
_entity.id
_entity.type
_entity.pdbx_description
1 polymer ?
#
loop_
_entity_poly.entity_id
_entity_poly.type
_entity_poly.pdbx_seq_one_letter_code
_entity_poly.pdbx_strand_id
1 'polypeptide(L)'
;MDLILDGLNAAQRAAVTSPDPILQVLAPPGSGKTKTLTARVAYLLSHYGYRPQDVVCCTFTIKASREMRERIARLIGGQLESKLILGTFHSICRRYLMVYGHLIGLQKGFGIADSNDSLAIIKRIVKRLRLNIQPNTARSRISTQKAHGVSHEELAAKQTKGVDQQEFVQVYREYELALAGSNLLDYDDLLLRCADLLRQHPHCVSNVQAVLVDEFQDTNIIQFELMNLFAARNRRITIVGDPDQSIYGFRSAEIKNLARMQKLYKDTSVALLEENYRSSASILSSAQEVIEQDTARPAKKLHPTHCVGSLPVLRKLPTAAAEARWIVMEIKRAVALTGNLLNPSDFAILLRSASLSRQIESELGKNGIPYRMVGGSRFFDRVEIKLLLDYLRVVSHTGNGDALLRIINVPSRKIGDETVKLLNAGAEESGITLWDYVKDVAQGRRSTKKSLSKAADQGLSSLVGLIETAKRKLFECNDNSAPRKLLEFVMKKISMREYLKATYPLDEENRWANVEELLAQAGDESGSPMASEQDDNLPEIEGVTQQHAHPGEEALARFLANVALSTEITAEQGEQPQDKVTISTIHAAKGLEWPVVFVPAVYEGIIPHSRAEDSDEERRLLYVAMTRAQALLYLSFPLRSSTSGEETTQTSFLTQRIIEFQFRPIGPKFHDKTVYGIADILRRDRPSQEAMLKGIEGLPSVEDNLWTPDGEDHPDTVTRWDGSRTSVLDGEPPSKKRRSDQNQAIQTSSFVSASTYTMNNSSSFSIPVTVSGGFSTAREHLATQKVSQPVSEDRPGNKGTAFRSVGRKAGLTQGSISNFFGQPQSKDEASSQRTSVSHQPLETPKPNSKKPTNPVQGPGAVPKYTIPPTMTKHRIQPRTWPPSRPALETSEPNRYTWLTGPSGATKVTEGKHQRENEIADENQTGWASDGIKKSSDSVASVRPATTYHTTTMSMVRQQGSTTGRKTLGIRRSMNGWADRMNRAGNGNPPV
;
A
#
# COMPACT_ATOMS: atom_id res chain seq x y z
N MET A 1 19.67 -28.96 14.60
CA MET A 1 18.32 -29.30 14.09
C MET A 1 17.26 -28.69 14.97
N ASP A 2 17.30 -28.94 16.27
CA ASP A 2 16.24 -28.58 17.24
C ASP A 2 15.91 -27.08 17.21
N LEU A 3 16.93 -26.21 17.29
CA LEU A 3 16.81 -24.74 17.17
C LEU A 3 16.04 -24.22 15.93
N ILE A 4 15.92 -25.01 14.86
CA ILE A 4 15.17 -24.64 13.65
C ILE A 4 13.68 -25.00 13.80
N LEU A 5 13.37 -26.05 14.57
CA LEU A 5 12.01 -26.54 14.81
C LEU A 5 11.39 -26.00 16.10
N ASP A 6 12.19 -25.37 16.96
CA ASP A 6 11.76 -24.89 18.27
C ASP A 6 10.73 -23.74 18.21
N GLY A 7 9.70 -23.88 19.05
CA GLY A 7 8.54 -23.00 19.05
C GLY A 7 7.75 -22.98 17.73
N LEU A 8 7.85 -24.02 16.89
CA LEU A 8 6.88 -24.29 15.82
C LEU A 8 5.76 -25.18 16.35
N ASN A 9 4.51 -24.90 15.97
CA ASN A 9 3.39 -25.81 16.23
C ASN A 9 3.47 -27.08 15.35
N ALA A 10 2.54 -28.02 15.53
CA ALA A 10 2.54 -29.28 14.78
C ALA A 10 2.45 -29.10 13.25
N ALA A 11 1.57 -28.22 12.77
CA ALA A 11 1.37 -27.99 11.33
C ALA A 11 2.54 -27.22 10.68
N GLN A 12 3.10 -26.22 11.38
CA GLN A 12 4.31 -25.51 10.99
C GLN A 12 5.52 -26.46 10.94
N ARG A 13 5.66 -27.34 11.94
CA ARG A 13 6.72 -28.36 11.97
C ARG A 13 6.57 -29.33 10.79
N ALA A 14 5.37 -29.86 10.54
CA ALA A 14 5.10 -30.73 9.39
C ALA A 14 5.38 -30.04 8.04
N ALA A 15 5.02 -28.76 7.89
CA ALA A 15 5.35 -27.96 6.71
C ALA A 15 6.86 -27.78 6.54
N VAL A 16 7.61 -27.51 7.62
CA VAL A 16 9.07 -27.37 7.58
C VAL A 16 9.74 -28.70 7.21
N THR A 17 9.39 -29.79 7.87
CA THR A 17 10.06 -31.10 7.73
C THR A 17 9.54 -31.96 6.57
N SER A 18 8.48 -31.55 5.86
CA SER A 18 7.92 -32.32 4.72
C SER A 18 9.01 -32.64 3.68
N PRO A 19 9.24 -33.94 3.36
CA PRO A 19 10.24 -34.36 2.38
C PRO A 19 9.77 -34.15 0.94
N ASP A 20 8.48 -33.91 0.75
CA ASP A 20 7.79 -33.93 -0.53
C ASP A 20 8.36 -32.88 -1.49
N PRO A 21 8.46 -33.19 -2.80
CA PRO A 21 9.01 -32.25 -3.77
C PRO A 21 8.10 -31.03 -3.92
N ILE A 22 6.78 -31.21 -3.94
CA ILE A 22 5.81 -30.13 -4.07
C ILE A 22 5.03 -29.97 -2.77
N LEU A 23 5.23 -28.81 -2.12
CA LEU A 23 4.52 -28.43 -0.90
C LEU A 23 3.73 -27.14 -1.12
N GLN A 24 2.46 -27.15 -0.73
CA GLN A 24 1.62 -25.97 -0.61
C GLN A 24 1.33 -25.70 0.87
N VAL A 25 1.80 -24.55 1.38
CA VAL A 25 1.51 -24.11 2.75
C VAL A 25 0.43 -23.03 2.71
N LEU A 26 -0.80 -23.41 3.07
CA LEU A 26 -1.92 -22.48 3.24
C LEU A 26 -1.76 -21.77 4.59
N ALA A 27 -1.41 -20.48 4.54
CA ALA A 27 -0.94 -19.70 5.68
C ALA A 27 -1.75 -18.39 5.85
N PRO A 28 -2.90 -18.43 6.55
CA PRO A 28 -3.75 -17.26 6.84
C PRO A 28 -3.02 -16.12 7.60
N PRO A 29 -3.63 -14.93 7.75
CA PRO A 29 -3.06 -13.84 8.54
C PRO A 29 -2.67 -14.31 9.94
N GLY A 30 -1.51 -13.88 10.44
CA GLY A 30 -1.05 -14.21 11.79
C GLY A 30 -0.64 -15.67 12.03
N SER A 31 -0.67 -16.56 11.01
CA SER A 31 -0.42 -18.01 11.16
C SER A 31 1.06 -18.44 11.32
N GLY A 32 1.99 -17.48 11.44
CA GLY A 32 3.42 -17.76 11.46
C GLY A 32 4.03 -18.07 10.08
N LYS A 33 3.37 -17.66 8.98
CA LYS A 33 3.81 -17.80 7.58
C LYS A 33 5.32 -17.62 7.39
N THR A 34 5.83 -16.43 7.70
CA THR A 34 7.26 -16.07 7.53
C THR A 34 8.17 -16.96 8.37
N LYS A 35 7.81 -17.28 9.62
CA LYS A 35 8.60 -18.16 10.49
C LYS A 35 8.73 -19.56 9.87
N THR A 36 7.62 -20.10 9.38
CA THR A 36 7.54 -21.41 8.72
C THR A 36 8.43 -21.46 7.48
N LEU A 37 8.37 -20.42 6.64
CA LEU A 37 9.20 -20.33 5.43
C LEU A 37 10.69 -20.17 5.75
N THR A 38 11.07 -19.30 6.70
CA THR A 38 12.49 -19.15 7.11
C THR A 38 13.05 -20.41 7.74
N ALA A 39 12.25 -21.13 8.55
CA ALA A 39 12.64 -22.39 9.14
C ALA A 39 12.77 -23.50 8.08
N ARG A 40 11.93 -23.51 7.03
CA ARG A 40 12.06 -24.46 5.91
C ARG A 40 13.30 -24.20 5.06
N VAL A 41 13.66 -22.94 4.80
CA VAL A 41 14.95 -22.63 4.14
C VAL A 41 16.12 -23.13 4.99
N ALA A 42 16.14 -22.82 6.29
CA ALA A 42 17.19 -23.31 7.20
C ALA A 42 17.26 -24.84 7.23
N TYR A 43 16.10 -25.52 7.28
CA TYR A 43 15.99 -26.98 7.27
C TYR A 43 16.52 -27.59 5.96
N LEU A 44 16.18 -27.03 4.80
CA LEU A 44 16.68 -27.52 3.50
C LEU A 44 18.22 -27.45 3.42
N LEU A 45 18.81 -26.36 3.90
CA LEU A 45 20.26 -26.19 3.91
C LEU A 45 20.94 -27.12 4.94
N SER A 46 20.39 -27.25 6.16
CA SER A 46 21.06 -28.00 7.24
C SER A 46 20.74 -29.49 7.30
N HIS A 47 19.62 -29.95 6.72
CA HIS A 47 19.22 -31.37 6.72
C HIS A 47 19.58 -32.08 5.41
N TYR A 48 19.27 -31.47 4.26
CA TYR A 48 19.58 -32.02 2.94
C TYR A 48 20.95 -31.59 2.40
N GLY A 49 21.68 -30.74 3.13
CA GLY A 49 23.02 -30.28 2.75
C GLY A 49 23.06 -29.39 1.50
N TYR A 50 21.93 -28.81 1.10
CA TYR A 50 21.86 -27.93 -0.07
C TYR A 50 22.74 -26.70 0.12
N ARG A 51 23.47 -26.30 -0.93
CA ARG A 51 24.27 -25.06 -0.92
C ARG A 51 23.30 -23.86 -1.02
N PRO A 52 23.51 -22.74 -0.30
CA PRO A 52 22.60 -21.58 -0.36
C PRO A 52 22.38 -21.05 -1.78
N GLN A 53 23.43 -21.03 -2.60
CA GLN A 53 23.40 -20.62 -4.01
C GLN A 53 22.54 -21.51 -4.93
N ASP A 54 22.09 -22.67 -4.45
CA ASP A 54 21.20 -23.60 -5.17
C ASP A 54 19.75 -23.53 -4.67
N VAL A 55 19.44 -22.63 -3.72
CA VAL A 55 18.08 -22.44 -3.18
C VAL A 55 17.58 -21.05 -3.56
N VAL A 56 16.49 -21.01 -4.34
CA VAL A 56 15.86 -19.76 -4.79
C VAL A 56 14.64 -19.47 -3.92
N CYS A 57 14.56 -18.26 -3.35
CA CYS A 57 13.49 -17.83 -2.46
C CYS A 57 12.91 -16.48 -2.92
N CYS A 58 11.76 -16.54 -3.61
CA CYS A 58 11.06 -15.38 -4.15
C CYS A 58 10.10 -14.76 -3.13
N THR A 59 10.16 -13.44 -2.96
CA THR A 59 9.19 -12.64 -2.19
C THR A 59 8.45 -11.63 -3.08
N PHE A 60 7.32 -11.11 -2.59
CA PHE A 60 6.58 -10.04 -3.28
C PHE A 60 7.17 -8.63 -3.08
N THR A 61 7.87 -8.38 -1.96
CA THR A 61 8.46 -7.06 -1.65
C THR A 61 9.90 -7.15 -1.16
N ILE A 62 10.66 -6.06 -1.38
CA ILE A 62 12.03 -5.89 -0.89
C ILE A 62 12.08 -5.81 0.66
N LYS A 63 11.02 -5.30 1.30
CA LYS A 63 10.91 -5.34 2.76
C LYS A 63 10.80 -6.79 3.27
N ALA A 64 9.97 -7.59 2.62
CA ALA A 64 9.82 -9.00 2.96
C ALA A 64 11.11 -9.80 2.72
N SER A 65 11.86 -9.52 1.64
CA SER A 65 13.17 -10.18 1.45
C SER A 65 14.19 -9.76 2.50
N ARG A 66 14.34 -8.46 2.82
CA ARG A 66 15.24 -7.99 3.89
C ARG A 66 14.91 -8.61 5.25
N GLU A 67 13.63 -8.63 5.64
CA GLU A 67 13.20 -9.24 6.91
C GLU A 67 13.43 -10.76 6.93
N MET A 68 13.13 -11.45 5.83
CA MET A 68 13.35 -12.90 5.70
C MET A 68 14.84 -13.24 5.73
N ARG A 69 15.68 -12.39 5.12
CA ARG A 69 17.15 -12.47 5.15
C ARG A 69 17.68 -12.36 6.57
N GLU A 70 17.31 -11.31 7.32
CA GLU A 70 17.69 -11.15 8.73
C GLU A 70 17.27 -12.34 9.59
N ARG A 71 16.06 -12.88 9.37
CA ARG A 71 15.56 -14.05 10.11
C ARG A 71 16.37 -15.31 9.79
N ILE A 72 16.76 -15.52 8.53
CA ILE A 72 17.62 -16.65 8.11
C ILE A 72 19.04 -16.50 8.64
N ALA A 73 19.63 -15.30 8.58
CA ALA A 73 20.96 -15.02 9.12
C ALA A 73 21.09 -15.38 10.62
N ARG A 74 20.01 -15.20 11.40
CA ARG A 74 19.94 -15.60 12.82
C ARG A 74 19.79 -17.11 13.04
N LEU A 75 19.34 -17.87 12.04
CA LEU A 75 19.16 -19.34 12.10
C LEU A 75 20.38 -20.12 11.57
N ILE A 76 21.06 -19.63 10.54
CA ILE A 76 22.17 -20.35 9.87
C ILE A 76 23.52 -19.59 9.87
N GLY A 77 23.54 -18.33 10.31
CA GLY A 77 24.72 -17.46 10.23
C GLY A 77 24.84 -16.69 8.91
N GLY A 78 25.31 -15.44 8.99
CA GLY A 78 25.37 -14.51 7.86
C GLY A 78 26.18 -15.00 6.65
N GLN A 79 27.24 -15.80 6.85
CA GLN A 79 28.10 -16.31 5.78
C GLN A 79 27.44 -17.37 4.87
N LEU A 80 26.38 -18.02 5.33
CA LEU A 80 25.55 -18.92 4.51
C LEU A 80 24.36 -18.16 3.91
N GLU A 81 23.79 -17.23 4.66
CA GLU A 81 22.71 -16.37 4.19
C GLU A 81 23.13 -15.49 3.01
N SER A 82 24.33 -14.88 3.03
CA SER A 82 24.81 -13.96 1.97
C SER A 82 25.02 -14.63 0.60
N LYS A 83 24.91 -15.96 0.54
CA LYS A 83 25.02 -16.78 -0.69
C LYS A 83 23.67 -17.31 -1.19
N LEU A 84 22.59 -17.06 -0.45
CA LEU A 84 21.24 -17.51 -0.79
C LEU A 84 20.66 -16.66 -1.94
N ILE A 85 19.98 -17.29 -2.91
CA ILE A 85 19.28 -16.54 -3.96
C ILE A 85 17.92 -16.09 -3.43
N LEU A 86 17.91 -15.04 -2.60
CA LEU A 86 16.71 -14.53 -1.90
C LEU A 86 16.45 -13.05 -2.23
N GLY A 87 15.28 -12.79 -2.80
CA GLY A 87 14.88 -11.45 -3.29
C GLY A 87 13.48 -11.45 -3.91
N THR A 88 13.11 -10.35 -4.58
CA THR A 88 11.85 -10.34 -5.37
C THR A 88 12.04 -11.07 -6.71
N PHE A 89 10.95 -11.49 -7.35
CA PHE A 89 11.00 -12.03 -8.72
C PHE A 89 11.80 -11.12 -9.67
N HIS A 90 11.57 -9.81 -9.65
CA HIS A 90 12.30 -8.85 -10.50
C HIS A 90 13.79 -8.78 -10.17
N SER A 91 14.14 -8.80 -8.87
CA SER A 91 15.54 -8.80 -8.40
C SER A 91 16.29 -10.04 -8.88
N ILE A 92 15.66 -11.22 -8.72
CA ILE A 92 16.23 -12.51 -9.13
C ILE A 92 16.33 -12.58 -10.66
N CYS A 93 15.29 -12.15 -11.38
CA CYS A 93 15.32 -12.14 -12.85
C CYS A 93 16.39 -11.19 -13.40
N ARG A 94 16.56 -9.98 -12.83
CA ARG A 94 17.71 -9.11 -13.16
C ARG A 94 19.03 -9.84 -12.97
N ARG A 95 19.23 -10.54 -11.84
CA ARG A 95 20.45 -11.29 -11.53
C ARG A 95 20.80 -12.31 -12.63
N TYR A 96 19.81 -13.07 -13.09
CA TYR A 96 19.98 -14.00 -14.23
C TYR A 96 20.22 -13.29 -15.57
N LEU A 97 19.53 -12.18 -15.85
CA LEU A 97 19.71 -11.40 -17.08
C LEU A 97 21.07 -10.70 -17.17
N MET A 98 21.63 -10.22 -16.06
CA MET A 98 22.97 -9.62 -16.02
C MET A 98 24.06 -10.63 -16.40
N VAL A 99 23.97 -11.87 -15.88
CA VAL A 99 24.99 -12.92 -16.08
C VAL A 99 24.82 -13.64 -17.43
N TYR A 100 23.58 -13.99 -17.79
CA TYR A 100 23.27 -14.89 -18.91
C TYR A 100 22.45 -14.26 -20.04
N GLY A 101 21.97 -13.01 -19.91
CA GLY A 101 21.09 -12.37 -20.91
C GLY A 101 21.71 -12.23 -22.31
N HIS A 102 23.04 -12.26 -22.41
CA HIS A 102 23.77 -12.30 -23.67
C HIS A 102 23.42 -13.52 -24.54
N LEU A 103 23.00 -14.64 -23.94
CA LEU A 103 22.59 -15.86 -24.66
C LEU A 103 21.32 -15.64 -25.51
N ILE A 104 20.44 -14.73 -25.08
CA ILE A 104 19.26 -14.28 -25.84
C ILE A 104 19.47 -12.94 -26.56
N GLY A 105 20.73 -12.54 -26.76
CA GLY A 105 21.08 -11.33 -27.52
C GLY A 105 20.89 -10.00 -26.79
N LEU A 106 20.63 -9.98 -25.48
CA LEU A 106 20.62 -8.73 -24.71
C LEU A 106 22.03 -8.15 -24.61
N GLN A 107 22.16 -6.84 -24.80
CA GLN A 107 23.43 -6.14 -24.68
C GLN A 107 23.80 -5.94 -23.21
N LYS A 108 25.11 -6.00 -22.90
CA LYS A 108 25.64 -5.66 -21.56
C LYS A 108 25.20 -4.25 -21.15
N GLY A 109 24.91 -4.06 -19.86
CA GLY A 109 24.48 -2.76 -19.34
C GLY A 109 23.16 -2.32 -19.94
N PHE A 110 22.11 -3.12 -19.76
CA PHE A 110 20.74 -2.68 -20.01
C PHE A 110 20.27 -1.77 -18.87
N GLY A 111 19.63 -0.65 -19.22
CA GLY A 111 19.00 0.22 -18.23
C GLY A 111 17.59 -0.26 -17.87
N ILE A 112 17.14 0.03 -16.65
CA ILE A 112 15.72 -0.12 -16.30
C ILE A 112 14.98 1.19 -16.63
N ALA A 113 13.90 1.08 -17.39
CA ALA A 113 12.95 2.16 -17.65
C ALA A 113 11.93 2.24 -16.51
N ASP A 114 11.77 3.42 -15.89
CA ASP A 114 10.80 3.58 -14.81
C ASP A 114 9.40 3.97 -15.31
N SER A 115 8.43 4.03 -14.38
CA SER A 115 7.03 4.34 -14.71
C SER A 115 6.82 5.66 -15.47
N ASN A 116 7.67 6.66 -15.23
CA ASN A 116 7.67 7.95 -15.89
C ASN A 116 8.39 7.90 -17.24
N ASP A 117 9.47 7.12 -17.38
CA ASP A 117 10.14 6.90 -18.66
C ASP A 117 9.24 6.17 -19.65
N SER A 118 8.61 5.05 -19.24
CA SER A 118 7.60 4.34 -20.04
C SER A 118 6.51 5.30 -20.54
N LEU A 119 6.03 6.17 -19.66
CA LEU A 119 5.02 7.17 -20.00
C LEU A 119 5.54 8.26 -20.94
N ALA A 120 6.81 8.68 -20.82
CA ALA A 120 7.44 9.67 -21.70
C ALA A 120 7.64 9.13 -23.12
N ILE A 121 8.13 7.89 -23.24
CA ILE A 121 8.29 7.18 -24.52
C ILE A 121 6.92 7.02 -25.20
N ILE A 122 5.91 6.50 -24.49
CA ILE A 122 4.55 6.32 -25.04
C ILE A 122 3.93 7.66 -25.45
N LYS A 123 4.09 8.74 -24.66
CA LYS A 123 3.66 10.11 -25.06
C LYS A 123 4.32 10.56 -26.36
N ARG A 124 5.60 10.24 -26.58
CA ARG A 124 6.33 10.56 -27.82
C ARG A 124 5.78 9.76 -29.02
N ILE A 125 5.54 8.46 -28.83
CA ILE A 125 4.97 7.57 -29.86
C ILE A 125 3.57 8.04 -30.28
N VAL A 126 2.65 8.21 -29.33
CA VAL A 126 1.27 8.69 -29.60
C VAL A 126 1.28 10.02 -30.34
N LYS A 127 2.16 10.97 -29.93
CA LYS A 127 2.29 12.28 -30.61
C LYS A 127 2.91 12.19 -32.01
N ARG A 128 3.92 11.33 -32.22
CA ARG A 128 4.57 11.12 -33.53
C ARG A 128 3.60 10.51 -34.53
N LEU A 129 2.82 9.53 -34.10
CA LEU A 129 1.90 8.75 -34.93
C LEU A 129 0.48 9.36 -35.03
N ARG A 130 0.19 10.41 -34.24
CA ARG A 130 -1.10 11.12 -34.18
C ARG A 130 -2.28 10.22 -33.78
N LEU A 131 -2.03 9.34 -32.81
CA LEU A 131 -3.02 8.39 -32.29
C LEU A 131 -3.88 9.05 -31.20
N ASN A 132 -5.09 8.52 -30.98
CA ASN A 132 -6.08 9.04 -30.05
C ASN A 132 -6.00 8.38 -28.66
N ILE A 133 -5.41 7.18 -28.58
CA ILE A 133 -5.26 6.43 -27.34
C ILE A 133 -4.50 7.21 -26.24
N GLN A 134 -5.10 7.26 -25.05
CA GLN A 134 -4.52 7.98 -23.92
C GLN A 134 -3.24 7.30 -23.40
N PRO A 135 -2.10 8.02 -23.26
CA PRO A 135 -0.81 7.41 -22.91
C PRO A 135 -0.79 6.61 -21.59
N ASN A 136 -1.53 7.05 -20.57
CA ASN A 136 -1.65 6.30 -19.30
C ASN A 136 -2.39 4.96 -19.52
N THR A 137 -3.46 4.97 -20.32
CA THR A 137 -4.26 3.78 -20.65
C THR A 137 -3.46 2.80 -21.51
N ALA A 138 -2.74 3.31 -22.52
CA ALA A 138 -1.82 2.50 -23.34
C ALA A 138 -0.75 1.82 -22.47
N ARG A 139 -0.08 2.58 -21.59
CA ARG A 139 0.93 2.04 -20.66
C ARG A 139 0.37 0.96 -19.74
N SER A 140 -0.82 1.19 -19.17
CA SER A 140 -1.47 0.21 -18.30
C SER A 140 -1.81 -1.06 -19.07
N ARG A 141 -2.39 -0.95 -20.28
CA ARG A 141 -2.72 -2.09 -21.14
C ARG A 141 -1.47 -2.87 -21.57
N ILE A 142 -0.35 -2.20 -21.91
CA ILE A 142 0.92 -2.86 -22.23
C ILE A 142 1.39 -3.73 -21.06
N SER A 143 1.48 -3.16 -19.86
CA SER A 143 1.88 -3.88 -18.64
C SER A 143 0.94 -5.07 -18.36
N THR A 144 -0.37 -4.91 -18.52
CA THR A 144 -1.32 -6.03 -18.43
C THR A 144 -1.02 -7.13 -19.45
N GLN A 145 -0.78 -6.80 -20.73
CA GLN A 145 -0.47 -7.83 -21.74
C GLN A 145 0.87 -8.53 -21.44
N LYS A 146 1.91 -7.78 -21.05
CA LYS A 146 3.21 -8.35 -20.63
C LYS A 146 3.07 -9.30 -19.44
N ALA A 147 2.30 -8.93 -18.42
CA ALA A 147 2.06 -9.77 -17.24
C ALA A 147 1.30 -11.08 -17.53
N HIS A 148 0.56 -11.14 -18.65
CA HIS A 148 -0.09 -12.35 -19.17
C HIS A 148 0.76 -13.10 -20.21
N GLY A 149 1.95 -12.60 -20.57
CA GLY A 149 2.84 -13.19 -21.57
C GLY A 149 2.52 -12.87 -23.03
N VAL A 150 1.58 -11.96 -23.31
CA VAL A 150 1.05 -11.74 -24.66
C VAL A 150 1.87 -10.67 -25.40
N SER A 151 2.51 -11.06 -26.50
CA SER A 151 3.30 -10.17 -27.35
C SER A 151 2.44 -9.27 -28.26
N HIS A 152 3.04 -8.20 -28.80
CA HIS A 152 2.37 -7.37 -29.82
C HIS A 152 2.10 -8.15 -31.12
N GLU A 153 2.88 -9.18 -31.43
CA GLU A 153 2.73 -10.01 -32.63
C GLU A 153 1.52 -10.94 -32.52
N GLU A 154 1.33 -11.55 -31.36
CA GLU A 154 0.11 -12.32 -31.06
C GLU A 154 -1.16 -11.46 -31.14
N LEU A 155 -1.09 -10.20 -30.67
CA LEU A 155 -2.22 -9.28 -30.71
C LEU A 155 -2.52 -8.77 -32.12
N ALA A 156 -1.51 -8.68 -32.99
CA ALA A 156 -1.69 -8.42 -34.42
C ALA A 156 -2.30 -9.62 -35.16
N ALA A 157 -1.88 -10.85 -34.81
CA ALA A 157 -2.41 -12.09 -35.41
C ALA A 157 -3.88 -12.36 -35.00
N LYS A 158 -4.27 -11.99 -33.79
CA LYS A 158 -5.66 -12.07 -33.29
C LYS A 158 -6.53 -10.98 -33.95
N GLN A 159 -7.08 -11.30 -35.14
CA GLN A 159 -7.85 -10.41 -36.05
C GLN A 159 -8.49 -9.19 -35.37
N THR A 160 -7.82 -8.05 -35.53
CA THR A 160 -7.98 -6.90 -34.65
C THR A 160 -9.18 -6.03 -35.02
N LYS A 161 -10.37 -6.35 -34.47
CA LYS A 161 -11.61 -5.59 -34.68
C LYS A 161 -11.64 -4.32 -33.83
N GLY A 162 -11.59 -3.16 -34.48
CA GLY A 162 -11.76 -1.84 -33.86
C GLY A 162 -10.51 -0.97 -33.88
N VAL A 163 -10.68 0.33 -34.15
CA VAL A 163 -9.58 1.30 -34.36
C VAL A 163 -8.70 1.43 -33.11
N ASP A 164 -9.28 1.60 -31.91
CA ASP A 164 -8.51 1.70 -30.65
C ASP A 164 -7.58 0.49 -30.43
N GLN A 165 -8.02 -0.73 -30.74
CA GLN A 165 -7.20 -1.92 -30.58
C GLN A 165 -6.06 -1.97 -31.62
N GLN A 166 -6.27 -1.41 -32.82
CA GLN A 166 -5.22 -1.26 -33.83
C GLN A 166 -4.21 -0.16 -33.44
N GLU A 167 -4.68 1.00 -32.94
CA GLU A 167 -3.80 2.03 -32.36
C GLU A 167 -2.97 1.45 -31.20
N PHE A 168 -3.61 0.66 -30.31
CA PHE A 168 -2.95 0.03 -29.18
C PHE A 168 -1.84 -0.94 -29.60
N VAL A 169 -2.09 -1.84 -30.56
CA VAL A 169 -1.08 -2.77 -31.08
C VAL A 169 0.09 -2.02 -31.75
N GLN A 170 -0.20 -0.93 -32.46
CA GLN A 170 0.84 -0.06 -33.03
C GLN A 170 1.69 0.61 -31.95
N VAL A 171 1.08 1.17 -30.89
CA VAL A 171 1.80 1.77 -29.75
C VAL A 171 2.67 0.73 -29.04
N TYR A 172 2.15 -0.48 -28.80
CA TYR A 172 2.91 -1.54 -28.12
C TYR A 172 4.13 -1.98 -28.94
N ARG A 173 3.98 -2.22 -30.25
CA ARG A 173 5.11 -2.53 -31.13
C ARG A 173 6.18 -1.43 -31.14
N GLU A 174 5.76 -0.18 -31.31
CA GLU A 174 6.69 0.96 -31.34
C GLU A 174 7.32 1.24 -29.96
N TYR A 175 6.70 0.80 -28.87
CA TYR A 175 7.24 0.88 -27.51
C TYR A 175 8.37 -0.13 -27.29
N GLU A 176 8.17 -1.41 -27.68
CA GLU A 176 9.24 -2.42 -27.62
C GLU A 176 10.45 -2.00 -28.46
N LEU A 177 10.22 -1.49 -29.67
CA LEU A 177 11.30 -1.00 -30.55
C LEU A 177 12.05 0.19 -29.94
N ALA A 178 11.36 1.09 -29.24
CA ALA A 178 11.98 2.24 -28.57
C ALA A 178 12.79 1.83 -27.32
N LEU A 179 12.32 0.83 -26.57
CA LEU A 179 13.05 0.24 -25.44
C LEU A 179 14.34 -0.46 -25.94
N ALA A 180 14.20 -1.37 -26.90
CA ALA A 180 15.33 -2.11 -27.49
C ALA A 180 16.37 -1.17 -28.12
N GLY A 181 15.93 -0.18 -28.89
CA GLY A 181 16.83 0.82 -29.51
C GLY A 181 17.55 1.73 -28.50
N SER A 182 17.12 1.77 -27.24
CA SER A 182 17.77 2.52 -26.16
C SER A 182 18.59 1.63 -25.19
N ASN A 183 18.65 0.32 -25.45
CA ASN A 183 19.07 -0.73 -24.51
C ASN A 183 18.41 -0.60 -23.12
N LEU A 184 17.08 -0.48 -23.10
CA LEU A 184 16.27 -0.42 -21.89
C LEU A 184 15.33 -1.63 -21.80
N LEU A 185 15.06 -2.09 -20.58
CA LEU A 185 13.98 -3.01 -20.23
C LEU A 185 13.03 -2.30 -19.25
N ASP A 186 11.72 -2.49 -19.37
CA ASP A 186 10.79 -2.10 -18.30
C ASP A 186 10.71 -3.17 -17.18
N TYR A 187 9.86 -2.97 -16.17
CA TYR A 187 9.72 -3.92 -15.06
C TYR A 187 9.16 -5.28 -15.50
N ASP A 188 8.22 -5.29 -16.44
CA ASP A 188 7.60 -6.54 -16.90
C ASP A 188 8.53 -7.28 -17.86
N ASP A 189 9.37 -6.56 -18.62
CA ASP A 189 10.46 -7.13 -19.43
C ASP A 189 11.47 -7.92 -18.59
N LEU A 190 11.81 -7.46 -17.38
CA LEU A 190 12.72 -8.23 -16.50
C LEU A 190 12.19 -9.65 -16.27
N LEU A 191 10.87 -9.82 -16.18
CA LEU A 191 10.23 -11.12 -16.01
C LEU A 191 10.15 -11.88 -17.35
N LEU A 192 9.69 -11.21 -18.42
CA LEU A 192 9.54 -11.83 -19.74
C LEU A 192 10.87 -12.32 -20.32
N ARG A 193 11.90 -11.47 -20.36
CA ARG A 193 13.20 -11.84 -20.92
C ARG A 193 13.90 -12.91 -20.08
N CYS A 194 13.64 -12.97 -18.78
CA CYS A 194 14.12 -14.07 -17.93
C CYS A 194 13.38 -15.38 -18.23
N ALA A 195 12.06 -15.34 -18.50
CA ALA A 195 11.33 -16.51 -18.97
C ALA A 195 11.85 -16.98 -20.34
N ASP A 196 12.07 -16.06 -21.29
CA ASP A 196 12.67 -16.35 -22.60
C ASP A 196 14.05 -17.01 -22.48
N LEU A 197 14.92 -16.45 -21.63
CA LEU A 197 16.25 -17.01 -21.30
C LEU A 197 16.15 -18.43 -20.78
N LEU A 198 15.26 -18.71 -19.81
CA LEU A 198 15.16 -20.03 -19.18
C LEU A 198 14.42 -21.07 -20.03
N ARG A 199 13.52 -20.63 -20.93
CA ARG A 199 12.92 -21.48 -21.97
C ARG A 199 13.96 -21.94 -22.99
N GLN A 200 14.83 -21.03 -23.44
CA GLN A 200 15.84 -21.31 -24.48
C GLN A 200 17.10 -21.99 -23.92
N HIS A 201 17.51 -21.60 -22.71
CA HIS A 201 18.75 -22.07 -22.05
C HIS A 201 18.46 -22.61 -20.63
N PRO A 202 17.70 -23.71 -20.48
CA PRO A 202 17.35 -24.29 -19.17
C PRO A 202 18.56 -24.74 -18.35
N HIS A 203 19.73 -24.89 -18.97
CA HIS A 203 20.99 -25.16 -18.29
C HIS A 203 21.39 -24.08 -17.27
N CYS A 204 20.96 -22.82 -17.46
CA CYS A 204 21.29 -21.69 -16.59
C CYS A 204 20.72 -21.82 -15.16
N VAL A 205 19.74 -22.70 -14.93
CA VAL A 205 19.15 -23.02 -13.61
C VAL A 205 19.43 -24.46 -13.18
N SER A 206 20.36 -25.15 -13.87
CA SER A 206 20.62 -26.57 -13.62
C SER A 206 21.25 -26.86 -12.25
N ASN A 207 21.71 -25.86 -11.51
CA ASN A 207 22.17 -26.02 -10.13
C ASN A 207 21.02 -26.05 -9.10
N VAL A 208 19.87 -25.44 -9.40
CA VAL A 208 18.80 -25.13 -8.44
C VAL A 208 18.16 -26.40 -7.86
N GLN A 209 18.36 -26.62 -6.55
CA GLN A 209 17.83 -27.77 -5.79
C GLN A 209 16.41 -27.53 -5.27
N ALA A 210 16.04 -26.29 -4.95
CA ALA A 210 14.71 -25.95 -4.45
C ALA A 210 14.31 -24.52 -4.79
N VAL A 211 13.02 -24.33 -5.09
CA VAL A 211 12.37 -23.01 -5.27
C VAL A 211 11.32 -22.83 -4.19
N LEU A 212 11.32 -21.67 -3.53
CA LEU A 212 10.33 -21.29 -2.54
C LEU A 212 9.71 -19.93 -2.94
N VAL A 213 8.39 -19.78 -2.79
CA VAL A 213 7.65 -18.57 -3.17
C VAL A 213 6.72 -18.15 -2.04
N ASP A 214 6.90 -16.92 -1.53
CA ASP A 214 5.98 -16.28 -0.60
C ASP A 214 4.95 -15.38 -1.32
N GLU A 215 3.80 -15.17 -0.68
CA GLU A 215 2.63 -14.47 -1.23
C GLU A 215 2.14 -15.03 -2.58
N PHE A 216 2.18 -16.36 -2.74
CA PHE A 216 1.91 -17.01 -4.03
C PHE A 216 0.56 -16.61 -4.68
N GLN A 217 -0.45 -16.24 -3.89
CA GLN A 217 -1.73 -15.75 -4.41
C GLN A 217 -1.63 -14.47 -5.25
N ASP A 218 -0.62 -13.63 -5.02
CA ASP A 218 -0.43 -12.35 -5.71
C ASP A 218 0.47 -12.46 -6.95
N THR A 219 0.75 -13.68 -7.42
CA THR A 219 1.59 -13.91 -8.61
C THR A 219 0.82 -13.69 -9.92
N ASN A 220 1.47 -13.15 -10.94
CA ASN A 220 0.95 -13.11 -12.31
C ASN A 220 1.28 -14.41 -13.09
N ILE A 221 0.86 -14.54 -14.35
CA ILE A 221 1.14 -15.74 -15.17
C ILE A 221 2.65 -15.99 -15.31
N ILE A 222 3.42 -14.95 -15.66
CA ILE A 222 4.86 -15.08 -15.91
C ILE A 222 5.65 -15.41 -14.65
N GLN A 223 5.23 -14.94 -13.47
CA GLN A 223 5.84 -15.32 -12.19
C GLN A 223 5.56 -16.79 -11.83
N PHE A 224 4.36 -17.29 -12.11
CA PHE A 224 4.05 -18.72 -12.00
C PHE A 224 4.87 -19.56 -12.98
N GLU A 225 5.07 -19.10 -14.22
CA GLU A 225 5.93 -19.79 -15.19
C GLU A 225 7.41 -19.78 -14.75
N LEU A 226 7.93 -18.63 -14.34
CA LEU A 226 9.30 -18.47 -13.82
C LEU A 226 9.57 -19.40 -12.63
N MET A 227 8.63 -19.55 -11.70
CA MET A 227 8.74 -20.53 -10.60
C MET A 227 8.95 -21.96 -11.12
N ASN A 228 8.20 -22.36 -12.16
CA ASN A 228 8.33 -23.69 -12.77
C ASN A 228 9.66 -23.83 -13.54
N LEU A 229 10.12 -22.76 -14.21
CA LEU A 229 11.39 -22.71 -14.94
C LEU A 229 12.59 -22.81 -13.99
N PHE A 230 12.63 -22.01 -12.91
CA PHE A 230 13.67 -22.13 -11.87
C PHE A 230 13.70 -23.53 -11.23
N ALA A 231 12.54 -24.21 -11.15
CA ALA A 231 12.43 -25.55 -10.58
C ALA A 231 12.64 -26.68 -11.61
N ALA A 232 12.93 -26.39 -12.88
CA ALA A 232 12.79 -27.35 -13.98
C ALA A 232 13.57 -28.67 -13.81
N ARG A 233 14.79 -28.62 -13.25
CA ARG A 233 15.63 -29.82 -13.05
C ARG A 233 15.11 -30.75 -11.95
N ASN A 234 14.92 -30.21 -10.74
CA ASN A 234 14.68 -31.00 -9.53
C ASN A 234 13.21 -31.02 -9.09
N ARG A 235 12.36 -30.19 -9.70
CA ARG A 235 10.91 -30.07 -9.45
C ARG A 235 10.54 -29.97 -7.96
N ARG A 236 11.41 -29.39 -7.13
CA ARG A 236 11.17 -29.16 -5.70
C ARG A 236 10.71 -27.73 -5.48
N ILE A 237 9.41 -27.56 -5.24
CA ILE A 237 8.72 -26.27 -5.08
C ILE A 237 8.03 -26.21 -3.72
N THR A 238 8.18 -25.11 -3.00
CA THR A 238 7.31 -24.77 -1.87
C THR A 238 6.61 -23.44 -2.11
N ILE A 239 5.30 -23.48 -2.34
CA ILE A 239 4.48 -22.27 -2.38
C ILE A 239 3.89 -21.99 -1.00
N VAL A 240 3.89 -20.71 -0.61
CA VAL A 240 3.36 -20.25 0.67
C VAL A 240 2.46 -19.05 0.39
N GLY A 241 1.23 -19.08 0.93
CA GLY A 241 0.27 -18.02 0.68
C GLY A 241 -1.13 -18.32 1.20
N ASP A 242 -2.04 -17.41 0.87
CA ASP A 242 -3.44 -17.44 1.29
C ASP A 242 -4.30 -16.63 0.30
N PRO A 243 -5.25 -17.26 -0.42
CA PRO A 243 -6.10 -16.57 -1.39
C PRO A 243 -6.99 -15.49 -0.75
N ASP A 244 -7.30 -15.58 0.55
CA ASP A 244 -8.10 -14.55 1.26
C ASP A 244 -7.38 -13.20 1.33
N GLN A 245 -6.06 -13.19 1.12
CA GLN A 245 -5.22 -11.98 1.14
C GLN A 245 -4.82 -11.52 -0.27
N SER A 246 -5.36 -12.10 -1.35
CA SER A 246 -5.09 -11.66 -2.72
C SER A 246 -5.72 -10.30 -3.01
N ILE A 247 -4.89 -9.27 -3.17
CA ILE A 247 -5.32 -7.85 -3.28
C ILE A 247 -4.49 -7.03 -4.28
N TYR A 248 -3.90 -7.70 -5.28
CA TYR A 248 -3.16 -7.06 -6.37
C TYR A 248 -3.66 -7.52 -7.76
N GLY A 249 -4.94 -7.83 -7.91
CA GLY A 249 -5.58 -8.13 -9.20
C GLY A 249 -5.42 -6.97 -10.19
N PHE A 250 -5.46 -5.72 -9.71
CA PHE A 250 -5.11 -4.51 -10.47
C PHE A 250 -3.65 -4.45 -10.97
N ARG A 251 -2.78 -5.36 -10.50
CA ARG A 251 -1.39 -5.57 -11.01
C ARG A 251 -1.27 -6.85 -11.84
N SER A 252 -2.38 -7.40 -12.32
CA SER A 252 -2.48 -8.69 -13.03
C SER A 252 -2.08 -9.90 -12.19
N ALA A 253 -2.25 -9.86 -10.86
CA ALA A 253 -2.18 -11.05 -10.03
C ALA A 253 -3.34 -12.00 -10.33
N GLU A 254 -3.08 -13.31 -10.37
CA GLU A 254 -4.08 -14.32 -10.71
C GLU A 254 -4.24 -15.37 -9.61
N ILE A 255 -5.32 -15.27 -8.83
CA ILE A 255 -5.77 -16.30 -7.86
C ILE A 255 -5.88 -17.69 -8.53
N LYS A 256 -6.21 -17.71 -9.82
CA LYS A 256 -6.26 -18.91 -10.68
C LYS A 256 -4.92 -19.67 -10.74
N ASN A 257 -3.79 -19.05 -10.42
CA ASN A 257 -2.50 -19.74 -10.27
C ASN A 257 -2.53 -20.85 -9.22
N LEU A 258 -3.38 -20.76 -8.20
CA LEU A 258 -3.58 -21.84 -7.23
C LEU A 258 -4.20 -23.08 -7.89
N ALA A 259 -5.21 -22.89 -8.75
CA ALA A 259 -5.81 -23.97 -9.53
C ALA A 259 -4.88 -24.48 -10.66
N ARG A 260 -4.06 -23.60 -11.26
CA ARG A 260 -3.01 -24.00 -12.22
C ARG A 260 -1.97 -24.90 -11.54
N MET A 261 -1.53 -24.56 -10.34
CA MET A 261 -0.63 -25.39 -9.53
C MET A 261 -1.24 -26.77 -9.26
N GLN A 262 -2.50 -26.81 -8.80
CA GLN A 262 -3.24 -28.05 -8.53
C GLN A 262 -3.37 -28.95 -9.76
N LYS A 263 -3.61 -28.37 -10.95
CA LYS A 263 -3.68 -29.12 -12.20
C LYS A 263 -2.31 -29.63 -12.70
N LEU A 264 -1.24 -28.87 -12.46
CA LEU A 264 0.11 -29.17 -12.94
C LEU A 264 0.86 -30.16 -12.02
N TYR A 265 0.58 -30.14 -10.71
CA TYR A 265 1.24 -30.97 -9.71
C TYR A 265 0.20 -31.73 -8.87
N LYS A 266 -0.34 -32.82 -9.44
CA LYS A 266 -1.40 -33.64 -8.80
C LYS A 266 -0.97 -34.29 -7.49
N ASP A 267 0.31 -34.63 -7.32
CA ASP A 267 0.89 -35.24 -6.11
C ASP A 267 1.46 -34.17 -5.13
N THR A 268 0.74 -33.06 -4.93
CA THR A 268 1.14 -31.99 -4.01
C THR A 268 0.75 -32.31 -2.57
N SER A 269 1.69 -32.17 -1.64
CA SER A 269 1.38 -32.15 -0.20
C SER A 269 0.85 -30.78 0.24
N VAL A 270 -0.14 -30.75 1.13
CA VAL A 270 -0.71 -29.52 1.69
C VAL A 270 -0.54 -29.49 3.20
N ALA A 271 -0.01 -28.38 3.72
CA ALA A 271 -0.06 -28.03 5.13
C ALA A 271 -0.98 -26.82 5.33
N LEU A 272 -1.83 -26.86 6.36
CA LEU A 272 -2.77 -25.79 6.70
C LEU A 272 -2.42 -25.23 8.08
N LEU A 273 -2.14 -23.92 8.15
CA LEU A 273 -1.75 -23.26 9.40
C LEU A 273 -2.96 -22.58 10.04
N GLU A 274 -3.82 -23.35 10.71
CA GLU A 274 -5.11 -22.84 11.24
C GLU A 274 -4.96 -21.89 12.44
N GLU A 275 -3.90 -21.99 13.24
CA GLU A 275 -3.69 -21.17 14.45
C GLU A 275 -3.22 -19.74 14.14
N ASN A 276 -3.96 -18.72 14.60
CA ASN A 276 -3.58 -17.30 14.51
C ASN A 276 -2.93 -16.81 15.81
N TYR A 277 -1.70 -16.31 15.68
CA TYR A 277 -0.84 -15.81 16.77
C TYR A 277 -0.81 -14.28 16.91
N ARG A 278 -1.63 -13.55 16.14
CA ARG A 278 -1.60 -12.08 16.02
C ARG A 278 -2.74 -11.40 16.75
N SER A 279 -3.97 -11.83 16.49
CA SER A 279 -5.19 -11.07 16.73
C SER A 279 -6.02 -11.67 17.86
N SER A 280 -6.76 -10.82 18.58
CA SER A 280 -7.80 -11.28 19.52
C SER A 280 -8.86 -12.13 18.81
N ALA A 281 -9.55 -13.01 19.56
CA ALA A 281 -10.60 -13.84 18.98
C ALA A 281 -11.75 -13.00 18.38
N SER A 282 -12.07 -11.83 18.97
CA SER A 282 -13.09 -10.91 18.47
C SER A 282 -12.76 -10.30 17.10
N ILE A 283 -11.51 -9.85 16.91
CA ILE A 283 -11.04 -9.31 15.63
C ILE A 283 -11.07 -10.43 14.58
N LEU A 284 -10.65 -11.64 14.97
CA LEU A 284 -10.60 -12.80 14.10
C LEU A 284 -11.99 -13.28 13.67
N SER A 285 -12.97 -13.36 14.58
CA SER A 285 -14.36 -13.74 14.27
C SER A 285 -15.04 -12.69 13.37
N SER A 286 -14.85 -11.40 13.68
CA SER A 286 -15.37 -10.30 12.87
C SER A 286 -14.82 -10.35 11.43
N ALA A 287 -13.51 -10.57 11.28
CA ALA A 287 -12.88 -10.69 9.97
C ALA A 287 -13.31 -11.97 9.23
N GLN A 288 -13.51 -13.08 9.96
CA GLN A 288 -13.96 -14.34 9.37
C GLN A 288 -15.39 -14.21 8.80
N GLU A 289 -16.34 -13.60 9.51
CA GLU A 289 -17.71 -13.35 9.01
C GLU A 289 -17.75 -12.41 7.79
N VAL A 290 -16.75 -11.52 7.63
CA VAL A 290 -16.59 -10.69 6.42
C VAL A 290 -16.10 -11.52 5.24
N ILE A 291 -15.04 -12.31 5.39
CA ILE A 291 -14.45 -13.08 4.28
C ILE A 291 -15.23 -14.35 3.92
N GLU A 292 -16.01 -14.92 4.85
CA GLU A 292 -16.88 -16.07 4.61
C GLU A 292 -18.08 -15.80 3.66
N GLN A 293 -18.22 -14.56 3.21
CA GLN A 293 -19.15 -14.16 2.15
C GLN A 293 -18.57 -14.40 0.73
N ASP A 294 -17.23 -14.50 0.57
CA ASP A 294 -16.62 -14.96 -0.68
C ASP A 294 -16.93 -16.46 -0.85
N THR A 295 -17.64 -16.80 -1.94
CA THR A 295 -18.10 -18.18 -2.20
C THR A 295 -17.10 -19.01 -3.03
N ALA A 296 -16.10 -18.36 -3.63
CA ALA A 296 -14.99 -19.03 -4.34
C ALA A 296 -13.84 -19.41 -3.38
N ARG A 297 -13.84 -18.87 -2.16
CA ARG A 297 -12.90 -19.15 -1.07
C ARG A 297 -12.78 -20.65 -0.73
N PRO A 298 -11.56 -21.22 -0.69
CA PRO A 298 -11.34 -22.55 -0.14
C PRO A 298 -11.71 -22.65 1.33
N ALA A 299 -12.48 -23.69 1.70
CA ALA A 299 -12.96 -23.88 3.06
C ALA A 299 -11.82 -24.11 4.08
N LYS A 300 -11.48 -23.06 4.84
CA LYS A 300 -10.54 -23.09 5.98
C LYS A 300 -11.03 -22.24 7.15
N LYS A 301 -10.73 -22.67 8.37
CA LYS A 301 -11.01 -21.94 9.61
C LYS A 301 -9.73 -21.29 10.15
N LEU A 302 -9.89 -20.26 10.99
CA LEU A 302 -8.79 -19.73 11.79
C LEU A 302 -9.12 -19.91 13.28
N HIS A 303 -8.15 -20.38 14.04
CA HIS A 303 -8.26 -20.62 15.48
C HIS A 303 -7.41 -19.60 16.24
N PRO A 304 -8.00 -18.71 17.06
CA PRO A 304 -7.23 -17.71 17.80
C PRO A 304 -6.47 -18.37 18.95
N THR A 305 -5.16 -18.09 19.07
CA THR A 305 -4.38 -18.49 20.26
C THR A 305 -4.49 -17.47 21.41
N HIS A 306 -5.03 -16.29 21.13
CA HIS A 306 -5.20 -15.18 22.08
C HIS A 306 -6.56 -15.22 22.77
N CYS A 307 -6.70 -14.42 23.83
CA CYS A 307 -7.97 -14.22 24.50
C CYS A 307 -9.00 -13.48 23.60
N VAL A 308 -10.25 -13.38 24.07
CA VAL A 308 -11.34 -12.78 23.28
C VAL A 308 -11.07 -11.33 22.90
N GLY A 309 -10.43 -10.55 23.78
CA GLY A 309 -10.19 -9.11 23.58
C GLY A 309 -11.48 -8.27 23.62
N SER A 310 -11.42 -7.03 23.12
CA SER A 310 -12.60 -6.18 22.94
C SER A 310 -13.27 -6.44 21.59
N LEU A 311 -14.60 -6.34 21.50
CA LEU A 311 -15.28 -6.32 20.20
C LEU A 311 -14.80 -5.11 19.36
N PRO A 312 -14.51 -5.29 18.06
CA PRO A 312 -14.21 -4.20 17.14
C PRO A 312 -15.29 -3.11 17.13
N VAL A 313 -14.88 -1.85 16.93
CA VAL A 313 -15.80 -0.71 16.85
C VAL A 313 -16.24 -0.50 15.40
N LEU A 314 -17.51 -0.16 15.18
CA LEU A 314 -18.00 0.42 13.93
C LEU A 314 -18.66 1.77 14.25
N ARG A 315 -17.95 2.88 14.03
CA ARG A 315 -18.38 4.22 14.43
C ARG A 315 -19.04 4.99 13.28
N LYS A 316 -20.31 5.38 13.46
CA LYS A 316 -20.97 6.41 12.66
C LYS A 316 -20.62 7.80 13.20
N LEU A 317 -20.37 8.77 12.32
CA LEU A 317 -20.02 10.17 12.66
C LEU A 317 -20.59 11.15 11.63
N PRO A 318 -20.83 12.44 11.93
CA PRO A 318 -21.66 13.28 11.05
C PRO A 318 -20.96 13.71 9.75
N THR A 319 -19.62 13.80 9.73
CA THR A 319 -18.82 14.23 8.57
C THR A 319 -17.41 13.62 8.61
N ALA A 320 -16.70 13.59 7.47
CA ALA A 320 -15.30 13.16 7.44
C ALA A 320 -14.35 14.00 8.32
N ALA A 321 -14.70 15.27 8.58
CA ALA A 321 -13.95 16.12 9.51
C ALA A 321 -14.20 15.74 10.98
N ALA A 322 -15.39 15.25 11.31
CA ALA A 322 -15.68 14.63 12.61
C ALA A 322 -15.01 13.25 12.73
N GLU A 323 -14.94 12.47 11.65
CA GLU A 323 -14.18 11.21 11.59
C GLU A 323 -12.69 11.41 11.88
N ALA A 324 -12.04 12.34 11.18
CA ALA A 324 -10.65 12.71 11.45
C ALA A 324 -10.42 13.15 12.91
N ARG A 325 -11.36 13.92 13.48
CA ARG A 325 -11.29 14.39 14.87
C ARG A 325 -11.47 13.25 15.89
N TRP A 326 -12.45 12.38 15.68
CA TRP A 326 -12.72 11.24 16.54
C TRP A 326 -11.54 10.28 16.60
N ILE A 327 -10.91 9.94 15.46
CA ILE A 327 -9.71 9.10 15.42
C ILE A 327 -8.59 9.70 16.30
N VAL A 328 -8.35 11.01 16.17
CA VAL A 328 -7.33 11.71 16.95
C VAL A 328 -7.65 11.76 18.44
N MET A 329 -8.92 11.92 18.80
CA MET A 329 -9.37 11.87 20.21
C MET A 329 -9.28 10.45 20.78
N GLU A 330 -9.65 9.42 20.03
CA GLU A 330 -9.61 8.02 20.45
C GLU A 330 -8.16 7.51 20.60
N ILE A 331 -7.22 7.96 19.75
CA ILE A 331 -5.79 7.73 19.94
C ILE A 331 -5.33 8.33 21.29
N LYS A 332 -5.65 9.60 21.58
CA LYS A 332 -5.31 10.24 22.86
C LYS A 332 -5.94 9.49 24.05
N ARG A 333 -7.21 9.12 23.95
CA ARG A 333 -7.95 8.39 24.98
C ARG A 333 -7.35 7.00 25.25
N ALA A 334 -6.96 6.28 24.20
CA ALA A 334 -6.36 4.95 24.31
C ALA A 334 -4.94 4.98 24.89
N VAL A 335 -4.07 5.92 24.48
CA VAL A 335 -2.72 6.09 25.06
C VAL A 335 -2.83 6.37 26.57
N ALA A 336 -3.65 7.38 26.93
CA ALA A 336 -3.73 7.85 28.30
C ALA A 336 -4.44 6.86 29.24
N LEU A 337 -5.62 6.33 28.89
CA LEU A 337 -6.35 5.41 29.78
C LEU A 337 -5.73 4.01 29.87
N THR A 338 -4.82 3.64 28.97
CA THR A 338 -4.01 2.42 29.13
C THR A 338 -2.70 2.66 29.89
N GLY A 339 -2.48 3.86 30.45
CA GLY A 339 -1.30 4.19 31.25
C GLY A 339 0.02 4.13 30.47
N ASN A 340 -0.01 4.51 29.18
CA ASN A 340 1.10 4.36 28.23
C ASN A 340 1.53 2.90 27.94
N LEU A 341 0.64 1.92 28.17
CA LEU A 341 0.78 0.57 27.60
C LEU A 341 0.77 0.60 26.06
N LEU A 342 0.06 1.58 25.48
CA LEU A 342 0.03 1.92 24.06
C LEU A 342 0.74 3.26 23.83
N ASN A 343 1.68 3.30 22.90
CA ASN A 343 2.41 4.50 22.46
C ASN A 343 1.93 4.92 21.06
N PRO A 344 2.14 6.18 20.62
CA PRO A 344 1.70 6.63 19.29
C PRO A 344 2.20 5.77 18.11
N SER A 345 3.35 5.10 18.25
CA SER A 345 3.90 4.14 17.27
C SER A 345 3.06 2.87 17.08
N ASP A 346 2.21 2.52 18.05
CA ASP A 346 1.34 1.34 18.05
C ASP A 346 0.04 1.51 17.24
N PHE A 347 -0.23 2.72 16.75
CA PHE A 347 -1.45 3.06 16.03
C PHE A 347 -1.21 3.14 14.52
N ALA A 348 -2.06 2.45 13.76
CA ALA A 348 -2.14 2.58 12.31
C ALA A 348 -3.50 3.09 11.83
N ILE A 349 -3.48 3.90 10.77
CA ILE A 349 -4.68 4.39 10.09
C ILE A 349 -4.59 3.92 8.63
N LEU A 350 -5.47 3.00 8.24
CA LEU A 350 -5.41 2.27 6.98
C LEU A 350 -6.50 2.76 6.00
N LEU A 351 -6.06 3.45 4.96
CA LEU A 351 -6.93 4.14 4.00
C LEU A 351 -7.14 3.30 2.72
N ARG A 352 -8.34 3.34 2.14
CA ARG A 352 -8.58 2.80 0.78
C ARG A 352 -7.78 3.56 -0.29
N SER A 353 -7.64 4.87 -0.11
CA SER A 353 -6.94 5.80 -1.01
C SER A 353 -6.14 6.82 -0.20
N ALA A 354 -4.94 7.17 -0.67
CA ALA A 354 -4.14 8.23 -0.08
C ALA A 354 -4.84 9.61 -0.10
N SER A 355 -5.81 9.83 -1.00
CA SER A 355 -6.59 11.08 -1.04
C SER A 355 -7.41 11.35 0.23
N LEU A 356 -7.62 10.34 1.08
CA LEU A 356 -8.35 10.46 2.34
C LEU A 356 -7.48 10.98 3.50
N SER A 357 -6.15 10.98 3.38
CA SER A 357 -5.24 11.31 4.49
C SER A 357 -5.35 12.77 4.94
N ARG A 358 -5.58 13.70 4.00
CA ARG A 358 -5.48 15.16 4.21
C ARG A 358 -6.23 15.70 5.43
N GLN A 359 -7.42 15.19 5.74
CA GLN A 359 -8.20 15.66 6.89
C GLN A 359 -7.63 15.11 8.22
N ILE A 360 -7.20 13.84 8.20
CA ILE A 360 -6.60 13.13 9.33
C ILE A 360 -5.22 13.72 9.66
N GLU A 361 -4.37 13.94 8.65
CA GLU A 361 -3.08 14.65 8.77
C GLU A 361 -3.24 16.05 9.37
N SER A 362 -4.32 16.77 9.00
CA SER A 362 -4.62 18.10 9.53
C SER A 362 -5.05 18.06 11.00
N GLU A 363 -5.93 17.15 11.40
CA GLU A 363 -6.34 17.02 12.82
C GLU A 363 -5.20 16.48 13.71
N LEU A 364 -4.37 15.55 13.22
CA LEU A 364 -3.15 15.09 13.90
C LEU A 364 -2.19 16.25 14.15
N GLY A 365 -1.90 17.05 13.11
CA GLY A 365 -1.04 18.23 13.19
C GLY A 365 -1.55 19.30 14.17
N LYS A 366 -2.85 19.63 14.11
CA LYS A 366 -3.49 20.55 15.09
C LYS A 366 -3.37 20.05 16.53
N ASN A 367 -3.36 18.74 16.73
CA ASN A 367 -3.32 18.11 18.05
C ASN A 367 -1.90 17.82 18.57
N GLY A 368 -0.86 18.18 17.80
CA GLY A 368 0.54 17.92 18.15
C GLY A 368 0.95 16.45 18.07
N ILE A 369 0.17 15.58 17.41
CA ILE A 369 0.51 14.16 17.29
C ILE A 369 1.43 13.96 16.08
N PRO A 370 2.68 13.50 16.27
CA PRO A 370 3.58 13.21 15.17
C PRO A 370 3.11 11.95 14.41
N TYR A 371 3.23 11.97 13.08
CA TYR A 371 2.80 10.89 12.20
C TYR A 371 3.79 10.68 11.06
N ARG A 372 3.66 9.54 10.38
CA ARG A 372 4.40 9.18 9.15
C ARG A 372 3.44 8.61 8.10
N MET A 373 3.66 9.00 6.84
CA MET A 373 2.92 8.48 5.68
C MET A 373 3.69 7.33 5.02
N VAL A 374 3.14 6.13 5.05
CA VAL A 374 3.63 4.95 4.34
C VAL A 374 3.07 4.96 2.91
N GLY A 375 3.95 5.11 1.92
CA GLY A 375 3.56 5.26 0.51
C GLY A 375 3.16 6.70 0.12
N GLY A 376 3.83 7.71 0.70
CA GLY A 376 3.73 9.11 0.25
C GLY A 376 4.46 9.36 -1.08
N SER A 377 4.85 10.62 -1.35
CA SER A 377 5.73 10.94 -2.47
C SER A 377 7.11 10.32 -2.27
N ARG A 378 7.51 9.48 -3.24
CA ARG A 378 8.74 8.70 -3.19
C ARG A 378 9.97 9.61 -3.06
N PHE A 379 10.87 9.28 -2.14
CA PHE A 379 12.21 9.86 -2.02
C PHE A 379 12.94 9.91 -3.37
N PHE A 380 12.91 8.82 -4.15
CA PHE A 380 13.58 8.78 -5.46
C PHE A 380 12.83 9.51 -6.59
N ASP A 381 11.58 9.93 -6.38
CA ASP A 381 10.85 10.83 -7.30
C ASP A 381 10.96 12.32 -6.90
N ARG A 382 11.62 12.66 -5.79
CA ARG A 382 11.89 14.06 -5.40
C ARG A 382 12.81 14.72 -6.44
N VAL A 383 12.53 15.98 -6.80
CA VAL A 383 13.14 16.65 -7.95
C VAL A 383 14.68 16.68 -7.88
N GLU A 384 15.23 17.02 -6.71
CA GLU A 384 16.67 17.06 -6.47
C GLU A 384 17.36 15.69 -6.53
N ILE A 385 16.66 14.64 -6.09
CA ILE A 385 17.14 13.25 -6.12
C ILE A 385 17.08 12.72 -7.53
N LYS A 386 15.94 12.93 -8.22
CA LYS A 386 15.71 12.51 -9.59
C LYS A 386 16.72 13.11 -10.56
N LEU A 387 17.08 14.38 -10.36
CA LEU A 387 18.12 15.06 -11.13
C LEU A 387 19.47 14.32 -11.04
N LEU A 388 19.93 14.02 -9.82
CA LEU A 388 21.21 13.32 -9.59
C LEU A 388 21.17 11.88 -10.13
N LEU A 389 20.05 11.19 -9.97
CA LEU A 389 19.83 9.86 -10.55
C LEU A 389 19.90 9.88 -12.07
N ASP A 390 19.26 10.84 -12.75
CA ASP A 390 19.31 10.91 -14.21
C ASP A 390 20.72 11.23 -14.75
N TYR A 391 21.55 11.99 -14.01
CA TYR A 391 22.99 12.09 -14.32
C TYR A 391 23.68 10.72 -14.28
N LEU A 392 23.49 9.95 -13.19
CA LEU A 392 24.06 8.60 -13.07
C LEU A 392 23.55 7.67 -14.17
N ARG A 393 22.26 7.75 -14.53
CA ARG A 393 21.65 6.93 -15.60
C ARG A 393 22.25 7.22 -16.97
N VAL A 394 22.55 8.48 -17.29
CA VAL A 394 23.22 8.84 -18.57
C VAL A 394 24.70 8.44 -18.57
N VAL A 395 25.38 8.51 -17.42
CA VAL A 395 26.77 8.02 -17.27
C VAL A 395 26.84 6.51 -17.48
N SER A 396 25.92 5.76 -16.87
CA SER A 396 25.78 4.30 -17.07
C SER A 396 25.38 3.98 -18.51
N HIS A 397 24.29 4.59 -19.00
CA HIS A 397 23.63 4.22 -20.26
C HIS A 397 23.39 5.46 -21.12
N THR A 398 24.37 5.80 -21.95
CA THR A 398 24.34 6.98 -22.83
C THR A 398 23.24 6.93 -23.89
N GLY A 399 22.69 5.75 -24.20
CA GLY A 399 21.50 5.59 -25.05
C GLY A 399 20.19 6.12 -24.45
N ASN A 400 20.13 6.40 -23.13
CA ASN A 400 18.92 6.88 -22.47
C ASN A 400 18.65 8.37 -22.78
N GLY A 401 17.99 8.60 -23.92
CA GLY A 401 17.62 9.93 -24.39
C GLY A 401 16.70 10.70 -23.44
N ASP A 402 15.76 10.03 -22.75
CA ASP A 402 14.83 10.71 -21.83
C ASP A 402 15.53 11.23 -20.57
N ALA A 403 16.46 10.47 -20.00
CA ALA A 403 17.30 10.96 -18.89
C ALA A 403 18.21 12.11 -19.35
N LEU A 404 18.81 12.01 -20.55
CA LEU A 404 19.62 13.08 -21.14
C LEU A 404 18.81 14.38 -21.35
N LEU A 405 17.58 14.28 -21.86
CA LEU A 405 16.67 15.41 -22.06
C LEU A 405 16.28 16.10 -20.74
N ARG A 406 16.23 15.36 -19.62
CA ARG A 406 15.93 15.95 -18.30
C ARG A 406 17.13 16.70 -17.70
N ILE A 407 18.36 16.21 -17.90
CA ILE A 407 19.57 16.86 -17.35
C ILE A 407 20.17 17.95 -18.27
N ILE A 408 19.84 17.98 -19.56
CA ILE A 408 20.57 18.78 -20.58
C ILE A 408 20.72 20.26 -20.20
N ASN A 409 19.66 20.87 -19.67
CA ASN A 409 19.62 22.28 -19.24
C ASN A 409 19.29 22.43 -17.74
N VAL A 410 19.58 21.43 -16.92
CA VAL A 410 19.39 21.48 -15.46
C VAL A 410 20.69 21.05 -14.75
N PRO A 411 21.41 21.95 -14.04
CA PRO A 411 21.20 23.41 -13.97
C PRO A 411 21.31 24.12 -15.33
N SER A 412 20.82 25.36 -15.42
CA SER A 412 20.71 26.09 -16.69
C SER A 412 22.05 26.30 -17.38
N ARG A 413 22.15 25.79 -18.62
CA ARG A 413 23.31 25.91 -19.52
C ARG A 413 23.06 26.89 -20.68
N LYS A 414 22.00 27.70 -20.58
CA LYS A 414 21.51 28.60 -21.66
C LYS A 414 21.13 27.85 -22.95
N ILE A 415 20.73 26.58 -22.83
CA ILE A 415 20.22 25.74 -23.91
C ILE A 415 18.69 25.87 -23.93
N GLY A 416 18.13 26.57 -24.91
CA GLY A 416 16.68 26.78 -25.02
C GLY A 416 15.93 25.63 -25.69
N ASP A 417 14.62 25.53 -25.46
CA ASP A 417 13.73 24.49 -26.01
C ASP A 417 13.85 24.27 -27.52
N GLU A 418 14.07 25.34 -28.31
CA GLU A 418 14.30 25.20 -29.76
C GLU A 418 15.59 24.42 -30.06
N THR A 419 16.65 24.64 -29.27
CA THR A 419 17.91 23.89 -29.41
C THR A 419 17.70 22.42 -29.02
N VAL A 420 16.96 22.14 -27.95
CA VAL A 420 16.64 20.75 -27.55
C VAL A 420 15.83 20.03 -28.64
N LYS A 421 14.83 20.69 -29.22
CA LYS A 421 14.03 20.17 -30.36
C LYS A 421 14.90 19.94 -31.61
N LEU A 422 15.82 20.86 -31.91
CA LEU A 422 16.75 20.80 -33.04
C LEU A 422 17.73 19.60 -32.90
N LEU A 423 18.28 19.39 -31.71
CA LEU A 423 19.17 18.26 -31.40
C LEU A 423 18.42 16.92 -31.51
N ASN A 424 17.20 16.83 -30.95
CA ASN A 424 16.42 15.59 -31.00
C ASN A 424 15.98 15.24 -32.44
N ALA A 425 15.46 16.21 -33.20
CA ALA A 425 15.13 15.99 -34.61
C ALA A 425 16.37 15.63 -35.44
N GLY A 426 17.51 16.26 -35.17
CA GLY A 426 18.78 15.94 -35.83
C GLY A 426 19.26 14.51 -35.56
N ALA A 427 19.11 14.01 -34.32
CA ALA A 427 19.41 12.63 -33.96
C ALA A 427 18.47 11.64 -34.65
N GLU A 428 17.16 11.89 -34.61
CA GLU A 428 16.12 11.09 -35.29
C GLU A 428 16.36 11.01 -36.81
N GLU A 429 16.68 12.13 -37.47
CA GLU A 429 17.04 12.16 -38.89
C GLU A 429 18.38 11.47 -39.22
N SER A 430 19.31 11.40 -38.26
CA SER A 430 20.63 10.81 -38.44
C SER A 430 20.70 9.31 -38.13
N GLY A 431 19.64 8.73 -37.53
CA GLY A 431 19.62 7.33 -37.12
C GLY A 431 20.61 6.96 -35.99
N ILE A 432 21.04 7.93 -35.19
CA ILE A 432 22.00 7.73 -34.08
C ILE A 432 21.40 8.17 -32.73
N THR A 433 22.00 7.77 -31.62
CA THR A 433 21.49 8.15 -30.29
C THR A 433 21.58 9.67 -30.08
N LEU A 434 20.70 10.21 -29.24
CA LEU A 434 20.73 11.63 -28.87
C LEU A 434 22.07 12.04 -28.24
N TRP A 435 22.68 11.15 -27.44
CA TRP A 435 24.00 11.39 -26.87
C TRP A 435 25.08 11.51 -27.94
N ASP A 436 25.13 10.57 -28.90
CA ASP A 436 26.15 10.59 -29.94
C ASP A 436 25.98 11.80 -30.88
N TYR A 437 24.74 12.19 -31.17
CA TYR A 437 24.46 13.43 -31.91
C TYR A 437 24.92 14.67 -31.13
N VAL A 438 24.60 14.76 -29.83
CA VAL A 438 25.03 15.87 -28.96
C VAL A 438 26.56 15.93 -28.84
N LYS A 439 27.23 14.79 -28.71
CA LYS A 439 28.69 14.66 -28.66
C LYS A 439 29.34 15.02 -29.99
N ASP A 440 28.79 14.57 -31.12
CA ASP A 440 29.25 14.95 -32.47
C ASP A 440 29.20 16.47 -32.66
N VAL A 441 28.09 17.11 -32.26
CA VAL A 441 27.90 18.56 -32.38
C VAL A 441 28.85 19.33 -31.47
N ALA A 442 28.94 18.97 -30.18
CA ALA A 442 29.85 19.63 -29.23
C ALA A 442 31.34 19.44 -29.55
N GLN A 443 31.70 18.43 -30.36
CA GLN A 443 33.06 18.19 -30.86
C GLN A 443 33.28 18.75 -32.28
N GLY A 444 32.32 19.49 -32.85
CA GLY A 444 32.40 20.03 -34.22
C GLY A 444 32.41 18.99 -35.34
N ARG A 445 32.17 17.71 -35.03
CA ARG A 445 32.13 16.60 -35.99
C ARG A 445 30.81 16.53 -36.78
N ARG A 446 29.79 17.27 -36.34
CA ARG A 446 28.48 17.41 -37.02
C ARG A 446 27.93 18.83 -36.82
N SER A 447 27.23 19.35 -37.82
CA SER A 447 26.54 20.64 -37.74
C SER A 447 25.02 20.46 -37.64
N THR A 448 24.35 21.34 -36.89
CA THR A 448 22.88 21.41 -36.78
C THR A 448 22.27 22.29 -37.87
N LYS A 449 21.03 22.01 -38.28
CA LYS A 449 20.32 22.76 -39.35
C LYS A 449 20.20 24.28 -39.11
N LYS A 450 20.25 24.72 -37.86
CA LYS A 450 20.47 26.11 -37.46
C LYS A 450 21.76 26.16 -36.65
N SER A 451 22.57 27.21 -36.83
CA SER A 451 23.74 27.44 -35.97
C SER A 451 23.31 27.66 -34.52
N LEU A 452 24.06 27.10 -33.56
CA LEU A 452 23.80 27.27 -32.13
C LEU A 452 24.33 28.64 -31.65
N SER A 453 23.77 29.15 -30.55
CA SER A 453 24.38 30.31 -29.90
C SER A 453 25.70 29.88 -29.22
N LYS A 454 26.71 30.75 -29.22
CA LYS A 454 28.01 30.48 -28.53
C LYS A 454 27.84 30.07 -27.06
N ALA A 455 26.76 30.55 -26.41
CA ALA A 455 26.44 30.19 -25.04
C ALA A 455 25.87 28.77 -24.90
N ALA A 456 24.98 28.36 -25.82
CA ALA A 456 24.43 27.01 -25.84
C ALA A 456 25.49 25.97 -26.25
N ASP A 457 26.34 26.30 -27.22
CA ASP A 457 27.47 25.50 -27.67
C ASP A 457 28.48 25.24 -26.55
N GLN A 458 28.93 26.30 -25.86
CA GLN A 458 29.76 26.18 -24.66
C GLN A 458 29.08 25.38 -23.53
N GLY A 459 27.76 25.48 -23.42
CA GLY A 459 26.93 24.71 -22.49
C GLY A 459 26.91 23.21 -22.81
N LEU A 460 26.71 22.84 -24.08
CA LEU A 460 26.78 21.44 -24.54
C LEU A 460 28.17 20.86 -24.34
N SER A 461 29.22 21.59 -24.70
CA SER A 461 30.62 21.17 -24.48
C SER A 461 30.93 20.93 -23.00
N SER A 462 30.37 21.75 -22.09
CA SER A 462 30.49 21.56 -20.64
C SER A 462 29.76 20.28 -20.17
N LEU A 463 28.56 20.01 -20.67
CA LEU A 463 27.79 18.80 -20.36
C LEU A 463 28.48 17.52 -20.88
N VAL A 464 28.98 17.54 -22.12
CA VAL A 464 29.69 16.39 -22.71
C VAL A 464 30.98 16.12 -21.93
N GLY A 465 31.78 17.16 -21.65
CA GLY A 465 33.00 17.02 -20.84
C GLY A 465 32.74 16.53 -19.41
N LEU A 466 31.62 16.89 -18.79
CA LEU A 466 31.17 16.35 -17.51
C LEU A 466 30.89 14.84 -17.59
N ILE A 467 30.04 14.42 -18.54
CA ILE A 467 29.62 13.01 -18.67
C ILE A 467 30.79 12.13 -19.11
N GLU A 468 31.62 12.55 -20.07
CA GLU A 468 32.80 11.77 -20.47
C GLU A 468 33.83 11.62 -19.34
N THR A 469 33.97 12.63 -18.47
CA THR A 469 34.85 12.54 -17.29
C THR A 469 34.24 11.64 -16.20
N ALA A 470 32.91 11.65 -16.04
CA ALA A 470 32.22 10.70 -15.16
C ALA A 470 32.34 9.25 -15.68
N LYS A 471 32.25 9.01 -17.00
CA LYS A 471 32.48 7.67 -17.57
C LYS A 471 33.91 7.19 -17.38
N ARG A 472 34.94 8.04 -17.52
CA ARG A 472 36.32 7.65 -17.16
C ARG A 472 36.43 7.24 -15.68
N LYS A 473 35.86 8.05 -14.78
CA LYS A 473 35.78 7.74 -13.33
C LYS A 473 35.08 6.42 -13.01
N LEU A 474 34.08 6.01 -13.80
CA LEU A 474 33.39 4.73 -13.64
C LEU A 474 34.33 3.54 -13.93
N PHE A 475 35.21 3.66 -14.92
CA PHE A 475 36.26 2.68 -15.24
C PHE A 475 37.50 2.80 -14.33
N GLU A 476 37.67 3.92 -13.61
CA GLU A 476 38.68 4.05 -12.53
C GLU A 476 38.23 3.39 -11.21
N CYS A 477 36.95 2.99 -11.09
CA CYS A 477 36.40 2.36 -9.88
C CYS A 477 36.38 0.84 -9.98
N ASN A 478 37.29 0.20 -9.23
CA ASN A 478 37.37 -1.26 -9.08
C ASN A 478 36.62 -1.78 -7.83
N ASP A 479 35.76 -0.95 -7.25
CA ASP A 479 35.07 -1.19 -5.97
C ASP A 479 33.59 -0.74 -6.04
N ASN A 480 32.79 -1.16 -5.05
CA ASN A 480 31.36 -0.81 -4.99
C ASN A 480 31.09 0.67 -4.67
N SER A 481 32.12 1.50 -4.45
CA SER A 481 31.92 2.93 -4.12
C SER A 481 31.73 3.82 -5.35
N ALA A 482 31.72 3.25 -6.55
CA ALA A 482 31.46 3.96 -7.81
C ALA A 482 30.21 4.88 -7.78
N PRO A 483 29.02 4.47 -7.24
CA PRO A 483 27.85 5.34 -7.19
C PRO A 483 28.11 6.61 -6.39
N ARG A 484 28.71 6.49 -5.19
CA ARG A 484 29.04 7.61 -4.33
C ARG A 484 30.14 8.51 -4.92
N LYS A 485 31.25 7.92 -5.41
CA LYS A 485 32.33 8.67 -6.08
C LYS A 485 31.84 9.48 -7.29
N LEU A 486 30.81 8.98 -7.99
CA LEU A 486 30.17 9.68 -9.10
C LEU A 486 29.17 10.76 -8.63
N LEU A 487 28.36 10.51 -7.60
CA LEU A 487 27.47 11.53 -7.01
C LEU A 487 28.28 12.73 -6.49
N GLU A 488 29.31 12.49 -5.69
CA GLU A 488 30.19 13.54 -5.16
C GLU A 488 30.85 14.35 -6.30
N PHE A 489 31.26 13.68 -7.38
CA PHE A 489 31.83 14.33 -8.57
C PHE A 489 30.79 15.17 -9.33
N VAL A 490 29.60 14.62 -9.60
CA VAL A 490 28.51 15.32 -10.31
C VAL A 490 28.04 16.53 -9.49
N MET A 491 27.74 16.35 -8.20
CA MET A 491 27.29 17.43 -7.30
C MET A 491 28.29 18.59 -7.26
N LYS A 492 29.60 18.29 -7.16
CA LYS A 492 30.68 19.29 -7.18
C LYS A 492 30.84 19.97 -8.54
N LYS A 493 30.53 19.29 -9.65
CA LYS A 493 30.64 19.84 -11.01
C LYS A 493 29.42 20.64 -11.47
N ILE A 494 28.24 20.38 -10.92
CA ILE A 494 27.02 21.15 -11.21
C ILE A 494 26.74 22.25 -10.18
N SER A 495 27.56 22.38 -9.14
CA SER A 495 27.32 23.28 -7.99
C SER A 495 25.93 23.07 -7.41
N MET A 496 25.67 21.83 -6.98
CA MET A 496 24.32 21.36 -6.62
C MET A 496 23.69 22.19 -5.48
N ARG A 497 24.48 22.60 -4.48
CA ARG A 497 23.96 23.37 -3.34
C ARG A 497 23.60 24.79 -3.75
N GLU A 498 24.44 25.42 -4.55
CA GLU A 498 24.21 26.75 -5.12
C GLU A 498 23.00 26.75 -6.06
N TYR A 499 22.84 25.69 -6.86
CA TYR A 499 21.67 25.47 -7.70
C TYR A 499 20.38 25.32 -6.88
N LEU A 500 20.38 24.50 -5.81
CA LEU A 500 19.23 24.37 -4.91
C LEU A 500 18.89 25.70 -4.23
N LYS A 501 19.90 26.42 -3.72
CA LYS A 501 19.72 27.73 -3.07
C LYS A 501 19.15 28.79 -4.02
N ALA A 502 19.54 28.76 -5.29
CA ALA A 502 19.01 29.67 -6.32
C ALA A 502 17.60 29.31 -6.80
N THR A 503 17.20 28.04 -6.72
CA THR A 503 15.92 27.53 -7.28
C THR A 503 14.83 27.40 -6.20
N TYR A 504 15.22 27.06 -4.97
CA TYR A 504 14.33 26.75 -3.83
C TYR A 504 14.79 27.45 -2.55
N PRO A 505 14.88 28.79 -2.51
CA PRO A 505 15.49 29.54 -1.40
C PRO A 505 14.78 29.40 -0.04
N LEU A 506 13.52 28.95 -0.01
CA LEU A 506 12.75 28.68 1.21
C LEU A 506 12.86 27.23 1.71
N ASP A 507 13.52 26.36 0.95
CA ASP A 507 13.49 24.90 1.12
C ASP A 507 14.88 24.25 0.87
N GLU A 508 15.96 25.07 0.91
CA GLU A 508 17.34 24.62 0.67
C GLU A 508 17.72 23.49 1.63
N GLU A 509 17.50 23.67 2.93
CA GLU A 509 17.99 22.78 3.98
C GLU A 509 17.34 21.39 3.91
N ASN A 510 16.02 21.30 3.69
CA ASN A 510 15.32 20.02 3.53
C ASN A 510 15.81 19.27 2.28
N ARG A 511 15.99 19.98 1.15
CA ARG A 511 16.46 19.36 -0.10
C ARG A 511 17.93 18.98 -0.05
N TRP A 512 18.75 19.75 0.67
CA TRP A 512 20.13 19.41 0.91
C TRP A 512 20.24 18.16 1.79
N ALA A 513 19.45 18.07 2.87
CA ALA A 513 19.36 16.86 3.69
C ALA A 513 18.92 15.63 2.88
N ASN A 514 17.99 15.76 1.93
CA ASN A 514 17.62 14.67 1.01
C ASN A 514 18.82 14.22 0.15
N VAL A 515 19.66 15.15 -0.30
CA VAL A 515 20.85 14.87 -1.12
C VAL A 515 21.98 14.26 -0.28
N GLU A 516 22.12 14.65 1.00
CA GLU A 516 23.03 14.01 1.95
C GLU A 516 22.59 12.58 2.29
N GLU A 517 21.28 12.33 2.46
CA GLU A 517 20.70 10.99 2.60
C GLU A 517 20.97 10.12 1.36
N LEU A 518 20.89 10.66 0.13
CA LEU A 518 21.25 9.93 -1.08
C LEU A 518 22.75 9.55 -1.11
N LEU A 519 23.63 10.43 -0.62
CA LEU A 519 25.07 10.14 -0.48
C LEU A 519 25.35 9.12 0.62
N ALA A 520 24.56 9.10 1.70
CA ALA A 520 24.62 8.08 2.75
C ALA A 520 24.23 6.71 2.19
N GLN A 521 23.05 6.61 1.55
CA GLN A 521 22.58 5.37 0.92
C GLN A 521 23.56 4.82 -0.13
N ALA A 522 24.14 5.70 -0.97
CA ALA A 522 25.18 5.31 -1.93
C ALA A 522 26.54 4.95 -1.29
N GLY A 523 26.75 5.31 -0.02
CA GLY A 523 27.92 4.94 0.79
C GLY A 523 27.73 3.64 1.57
N ASP A 524 26.53 3.37 2.09
CA ASP A 524 26.25 2.21 2.94
C ASP A 524 26.22 0.88 2.15
N GLU A 525 25.98 0.92 0.83
CA GLU A 525 26.26 -0.21 -0.06
C GLU A 525 27.77 -0.59 -0.12
N SER A 526 28.67 0.30 0.32
CA SER A 526 30.09 -0.01 0.58
C SER A 526 30.42 -0.25 2.06
N GLY A 527 29.49 0.05 2.98
CA GLY A 527 29.73 0.13 4.42
C GLY A 527 29.23 -1.06 5.24
N SER A 528 28.18 -1.76 4.78
CA SER A 528 27.63 -2.93 5.49
C SER A 528 28.38 -4.22 5.12
N PRO A 529 29.06 -4.91 6.07
CA PRO A 529 29.77 -6.18 5.81
C PRO A 529 28.85 -7.36 5.44
N MET A 530 27.52 -7.14 5.41
CA MET A 530 26.52 -8.14 4.99
C MET A 530 25.84 -7.80 3.65
N ALA A 531 26.27 -6.74 2.96
CA ALA A 531 25.77 -6.35 1.63
C ALA A 531 26.84 -6.43 0.52
N SER A 532 28.04 -6.91 0.85
CA SER A 532 29.21 -6.90 -0.05
C SER A 532 29.20 -8.03 -1.09
N GLU A 533 29.21 -7.65 -2.37
CA GLU A 533 29.76 -8.39 -3.54
C GLU A 533 29.16 -9.76 -3.93
N GLN A 534 28.47 -10.47 -3.04
CA GLN A 534 28.06 -11.86 -3.26
C GLN A 534 26.56 -12.00 -3.61
N ASP A 535 25.77 -10.94 -3.40
CA ASP A 535 24.31 -10.94 -3.53
C ASP A 535 23.79 -10.92 -5.00
N ASP A 536 24.64 -10.57 -5.97
CA ASP A 536 24.34 -10.67 -7.42
C ASP A 536 25.07 -11.86 -8.09
N ASN A 537 26.16 -12.39 -7.52
CA ASN A 537 26.96 -13.43 -8.19
C ASN A 537 26.25 -14.80 -8.24
N LEU A 538 25.87 -15.27 -9.43
CA LEU A 538 25.32 -16.62 -9.61
C LEU A 538 26.45 -17.66 -9.61
N PRO A 539 26.22 -18.87 -9.08
CA PRO A 539 27.25 -19.90 -9.09
C PRO A 539 27.64 -20.29 -10.51
N GLU A 540 28.93 -20.54 -10.73
CA GLU A 540 29.43 -21.07 -12.01
C GLU A 540 28.74 -22.40 -12.34
N ILE A 541 28.34 -22.55 -13.61
CA ILE A 541 27.69 -23.76 -14.14
C ILE A 541 28.56 -24.29 -15.26
N GLU A 542 28.95 -25.56 -15.16
CA GLU A 542 29.76 -26.24 -16.16
C GLU A 542 29.13 -26.13 -17.56
N GLY A 543 29.91 -25.64 -18.53
CA GLY A 543 29.48 -25.45 -19.91
C GLY A 543 28.66 -24.19 -20.20
N VAL A 544 28.36 -23.33 -19.21
CA VAL A 544 27.66 -22.06 -19.42
C VAL A 544 28.59 -20.87 -19.16
N THR A 545 28.93 -20.11 -20.19
CA THR A 545 29.76 -18.91 -20.06
C THR A 545 29.02 -17.81 -19.31
N GLN A 546 29.52 -17.40 -18.14
CA GLN A 546 29.06 -16.19 -17.47
C GLN A 546 29.69 -14.94 -18.10
N GLN A 547 28.97 -13.81 -18.06
CA GLN A 547 29.52 -12.52 -18.43
C GLN A 547 29.43 -11.51 -17.28
N HIS A 548 30.57 -10.95 -16.90
CA HIS A 548 30.66 -9.83 -15.96
C HIS A 548 30.89 -8.50 -16.70
N ALA A 549 30.58 -7.39 -16.04
CA ALA A 549 30.88 -6.02 -16.49
C ALA A 549 32.15 -5.48 -15.80
N HIS A 550 32.49 -4.20 -15.98
CA HIS A 550 33.47 -3.57 -15.09
C HIS A 550 32.91 -3.50 -13.66
N PRO A 551 33.70 -3.74 -12.58
CA PRO A 551 33.17 -3.73 -11.21
C PRO A 551 32.42 -2.44 -10.85
N GLY A 552 32.96 -1.28 -11.24
CA GLY A 552 32.29 0.01 -11.08
C GLY A 552 30.99 0.15 -11.90
N GLU A 553 30.95 -0.37 -13.13
CA GLU A 553 29.72 -0.39 -13.94
C GLU A 553 28.65 -1.27 -13.31
N GLU A 554 29.02 -2.45 -12.81
CA GLU A 554 28.10 -3.36 -12.14
C GLU A 554 27.55 -2.74 -10.84
N ALA A 555 28.41 -2.12 -10.03
CA ALA A 555 28.00 -1.38 -8.84
C ALA A 555 27.04 -0.24 -9.16
N LEU A 556 27.31 0.56 -10.21
CA LEU A 556 26.41 1.63 -10.66
C LEU A 556 25.08 1.08 -11.18
N ALA A 557 25.10 0.02 -11.98
CA ALA A 557 23.90 -0.65 -12.48
C ALA A 557 23.10 -1.35 -11.37
N ARG A 558 23.74 -1.78 -10.28
CA ARG A 558 23.12 -2.36 -9.09
C ARG A 558 22.44 -1.27 -8.26
N PHE A 559 23.14 -0.19 -7.95
CA PHE A 559 22.57 0.98 -7.26
C PHE A 559 21.34 1.54 -8.02
N LEU A 560 21.48 1.79 -9.33
CA LEU A 560 20.37 2.29 -10.15
C LEU A 560 19.19 1.32 -10.24
N ALA A 561 19.43 0.01 -10.23
CA ALA A 561 18.37 -0.99 -10.17
C ALA A 561 17.72 -1.10 -8.79
N ASN A 562 18.50 -1.01 -7.70
CA ASN A 562 18.00 -0.98 -6.33
C ASN A 562 17.07 0.24 -6.12
N VAL A 563 17.48 1.41 -6.61
CA VAL A 563 16.67 2.63 -6.65
C VAL A 563 15.37 2.41 -7.42
N ALA A 564 15.43 1.89 -8.66
CA ALA A 564 14.25 1.66 -9.49
C ALA A 564 13.27 0.64 -8.89
N LEU A 565 13.79 -0.48 -8.39
CA LEU A 565 13.00 -1.57 -7.78
C LEU A 565 12.47 -1.21 -6.38
N SER A 566 12.96 -0.14 -5.75
CA SER A 566 12.54 0.25 -4.40
C SER A 566 11.07 0.70 -4.37
N THR A 567 10.28 0.02 -3.55
CA THR A 567 8.86 0.35 -3.30
C THR A 567 8.66 1.10 -1.99
N GLU A 568 9.71 1.79 -1.53
CA GLU A 568 9.84 2.63 -0.33
C GLU A 568 9.00 2.29 0.91
N ILE A 569 9.65 1.63 1.87
CA ILE A 569 9.59 2.03 3.28
C ILE A 569 11.03 2.07 3.80
N THR A 570 11.73 3.20 3.64
CA THR A 570 13.01 3.43 4.31
C THR A 570 12.73 3.61 5.81
N ALA A 571 13.52 2.97 6.67
CA ALA A 571 13.55 3.34 8.08
C ALA A 571 14.46 4.56 8.23
N GLU A 572 14.01 5.59 8.94
CA GLU A 572 14.82 6.78 9.26
C GLU A 572 15.96 6.38 10.23
N GLN A 573 17.07 5.87 9.71
CA GLN A 573 18.25 5.50 10.50
C GLN A 573 19.13 6.74 10.77
N GLY A 574 18.63 7.64 11.62
CA GLY A 574 19.38 8.86 11.98
C GLY A 574 18.75 9.68 13.11
N GLU A 575 17.42 9.79 13.15
CA GLU A 575 16.73 10.38 14.30
C GLU A 575 16.61 9.36 15.45
N GLN A 576 16.52 9.88 16.69
CA GLN A 576 15.99 9.11 17.82
C GLN A 576 14.60 8.54 17.45
N PRO A 577 14.24 7.32 17.84
CA PRO A 577 12.95 6.71 17.48
C PRO A 577 11.80 7.46 18.16
N GLN A 578 11.27 8.48 17.47
CA GLN A 578 10.06 9.17 17.86
C GLN A 578 8.86 8.25 17.63
N ASP A 579 7.95 8.18 18.60
CA ASP A 579 6.68 7.49 18.44
C ASP A 579 5.80 8.25 17.44
N LYS A 580 5.85 7.86 16.16
CA LYS A 580 5.09 8.46 15.04
C LYS A 580 3.90 7.55 14.67
N VAL A 581 2.67 8.07 14.72
CA VAL A 581 1.44 7.38 14.24
C VAL A 581 1.60 7.00 12.76
N THR A 582 1.21 5.78 12.37
CA THR A 582 1.44 5.28 11.01
C THR A 582 0.19 5.42 10.15
N ILE A 583 0.19 6.32 9.16
CA ILE A 583 -0.86 6.38 8.13
C ILE A 583 -0.38 5.57 6.93
N SER A 584 -1.22 4.71 6.36
CA SER A 584 -0.90 3.85 5.22
C SER A 584 -2.11 3.66 4.32
N THR A 585 -1.90 3.28 3.06
CA THR A 585 -2.97 2.58 2.32
C THR A 585 -3.08 1.14 2.79
N ILE A 586 -4.26 0.51 2.66
CA ILE A 586 -4.44 -0.91 2.99
C ILE A 586 -3.48 -1.80 2.16
N HIS A 587 -3.31 -1.48 0.87
CA HIS A 587 -2.39 -2.17 -0.04
C HIS A 587 -0.92 -2.11 0.42
N ALA A 588 -0.47 -0.99 1.00
CA ALA A 588 0.88 -0.85 1.54
C ALA A 588 1.04 -1.43 2.97
N ALA A 589 -0.08 -1.71 3.65
CA ALA A 589 -0.11 -2.34 4.96
C ALA A 589 -0.09 -3.88 4.90
N LYS A 590 -0.15 -4.50 3.71
CA LYS A 590 -0.01 -5.96 3.57
C LYS A 590 1.34 -6.43 4.16
N GLY A 591 1.31 -7.57 4.84
CA GLY A 591 2.47 -8.12 5.57
C GLY A 591 2.74 -7.47 6.93
N LEU A 592 2.29 -6.23 7.17
CA LEU A 592 2.47 -5.53 8.44
C LEU A 592 1.39 -5.94 9.49
N GLU A 593 1.54 -5.42 10.70
CA GLU A 593 0.65 -5.60 11.87
C GLU A 593 0.89 -4.50 12.91
N TRP A 594 -0.16 -4.16 13.69
CA TRP A 594 -0.10 -3.14 14.76
C TRP A 594 -1.04 -3.51 15.94
N PRO A 595 -0.73 -3.05 17.17
CA PRO A 595 -1.63 -3.18 18.31
C PRO A 595 -3.03 -2.60 18.07
N VAL A 596 -3.11 -1.41 17.47
CA VAL A 596 -4.36 -0.69 17.19
C VAL A 596 -4.45 -0.28 15.73
N VAL A 597 -5.58 -0.57 15.09
CA VAL A 597 -5.85 -0.20 13.69
C VAL A 597 -7.18 0.55 13.56
N PHE A 598 -7.12 1.70 12.90
CA PHE A 598 -8.27 2.43 12.38
C PHE A 598 -8.42 2.18 10.87
N VAL A 599 -9.64 1.96 10.40
CA VAL A 599 -10.02 1.93 8.98
C VAL A 599 -11.19 2.90 8.79
N PRO A 600 -10.94 4.15 8.34
CA PRO A 600 -12.00 5.12 8.08
C PRO A 600 -12.63 4.93 6.70
N ALA A 601 -13.76 5.62 6.47
CA ALA A 601 -14.52 5.62 5.22
C ALA A 601 -14.96 4.21 4.77
N VAL A 602 -15.41 3.37 5.70
CA VAL A 602 -15.93 2.01 5.47
C VAL A 602 -17.40 2.06 5.03
N TYR A 603 -17.63 2.67 3.86
CA TYR A 603 -18.96 2.85 3.26
C TYR A 603 -18.95 2.57 1.76
N GLU A 604 -20.13 2.31 1.21
CA GLU A 604 -20.33 1.87 -0.18
C GLU A 604 -19.80 2.92 -1.18
N GLY A 605 -19.07 2.48 -2.21
CA GLY A 605 -18.38 3.36 -3.16
C GLY A 605 -16.94 3.74 -2.76
N ILE A 606 -16.56 3.57 -1.49
CA ILE A 606 -15.16 3.60 -1.03
C ILE A 606 -14.68 2.19 -0.66
N ILE A 607 -15.41 1.43 0.17
CA ILE A 607 -15.18 0.00 0.42
C ILE A 607 -16.55 -0.71 0.36
N PRO A 608 -16.88 -1.45 -0.72
CA PRO A 608 -16.12 -1.58 -1.96
C PRO A 608 -15.96 -0.26 -2.71
N HIS A 609 -14.83 -0.09 -3.39
CA HIS A 609 -14.58 1.07 -4.23
C HIS A 609 -15.46 1.05 -5.49
N SER A 610 -16.09 2.19 -5.81
CA SER A 610 -17.04 2.41 -6.93
C SER A 610 -16.55 2.07 -8.35
N ARG A 611 -15.29 1.67 -8.52
CA ARG A 611 -14.67 1.21 -9.78
C ARG A 611 -14.05 -0.18 -9.70
N ALA A 612 -14.37 -0.96 -8.68
CA ALA A 612 -13.92 -2.35 -8.57
C ALA A 612 -14.72 -3.25 -9.52
N GLU A 613 -14.01 -4.07 -10.31
CA GLU A 613 -14.63 -5.08 -11.19
C GLU A 613 -14.86 -6.40 -10.42
N ASP A 614 -13.97 -6.75 -9.48
CA ASP A 614 -14.16 -7.82 -8.50
C ASP A 614 -14.53 -7.24 -7.13
N SER A 615 -15.79 -7.43 -6.71
CA SER A 615 -16.27 -7.04 -5.38
C SER A 615 -15.62 -7.87 -4.27
N ASP A 616 -15.28 -9.13 -4.54
CA ASP A 616 -14.62 -9.98 -3.56
C ASP A 616 -13.11 -9.65 -3.42
N GLU A 617 -12.47 -8.96 -4.37
CA GLU A 617 -11.14 -8.36 -4.15
C GLU A 617 -11.21 -7.21 -3.12
N GLU A 618 -12.22 -6.35 -3.20
CA GLU A 618 -12.45 -5.31 -2.18
C GLU A 618 -12.85 -5.93 -0.81
N ARG A 619 -13.52 -7.08 -0.80
CA ARG A 619 -13.80 -7.85 0.43
C ARG A 619 -12.52 -8.41 1.06
N ARG A 620 -11.64 -9.00 0.24
CA ARG A 620 -10.28 -9.43 0.62
C ARG A 620 -9.46 -8.24 1.13
N LEU A 621 -9.62 -7.06 0.54
CA LEU A 621 -8.98 -5.82 1.00
C LEU A 621 -9.44 -5.42 2.41
N LEU A 622 -10.75 -5.43 2.69
CA LEU A 622 -11.27 -5.16 4.03
C LEU A 622 -10.79 -6.23 5.04
N TYR A 623 -10.83 -7.51 4.67
CA TYR A 623 -10.30 -8.61 5.49
C TYR A 623 -8.80 -8.44 5.80
N VAL A 624 -7.99 -8.05 4.82
CA VAL A 624 -6.57 -7.70 5.03
C VAL A 624 -6.45 -6.56 6.04
N ALA A 625 -7.22 -5.48 5.90
CA ALA A 625 -7.19 -4.34 6.83
C ALA A 625 -7.53 -4.75 8.28
N MET A 626 -8.64 -5.47 8.48
CA MET A 626 -9.08 -5.97 9.79
C MET A 626 -8.01 -6.86 10.44
N THR A 627 -7.41 -7.77 9.66
CA THR A 627 -6.38 -8.71 10.14
C THR A 627 -4.98 -8.11 10.28
N ARG A 628 -4.83 -6.78 10.16
CA ARG A 628 -3.61 -6.07 10.60
C ARG A 628 -3.63 -5.79 12.11
N ALA A 629 -4.80 -5.75 12.74
CA ALA A 629 -4.95 -5.46 14.16
C ALA A 629 -4.55 -6.64 15.05
N GLN A 630 -3.85 -6.37 16.15
CA GLN A 630 -3.57 -7.34 17.20
C GLN A 630 -4.63 -7.27 18.33
N ALA A 631 -4.79 -6.11 18.96
CA ALA A 631 -5.59 -5.97 20.20
C ALA A 631 -6.87 -5.13 20.05
N LEU A 632 -6.86 -4.08 19.21
CA LEU A 632 -8.02 -3.22 18.97
C LEU A 632 -8.18 -2.90 17.48
N LEU A 633 -9.44 -2.94 17.01
CA LEU A 633 -9.83 -2.61 15.64
C LEU A 633 -11.00 -1.62 15.67
N TYR A 634 -10.85 -0.56 14.89
CA TYR A 634 -11.83 0.51 14.73
C TYR A 634 -12.16 0.67 13.24
N LEU A 635 -13.39 0.40 12.85
CA LEU A 635 -13.94 0.80 11.56
C LEU A 635 -14.77 2.07 11.78
N SER A 636 -14.79 2.99 10.81
CA SER A 636 -15.68 4.16 10.85
C SER A 636 -16.17 4.57 9.47
N PHE A 637 -17.29 5.30 9.46
CA PHE A 637 -17.72 6.04 8.28
C PHE A 637 -18.46 7.34 8.66
N PRO A 638 -18.32 8.39 7.84
CA PRO A 638 -19.10 9.60 7.99
C PRO A 638 -20.49 9.42 7.35
N LEU A 639 -21.56 9.94 7.97
CA LEU A 639 -22.93 9.89 7.45
C LEU A 639 -23.12 10.63 6.12
N ARG A 640 -22.22 11.57 5.79
CA ARG A 640 -22.21 12.34 4.54
C ARG A 640 -20.88 12.24 3.82
N SER A 641 -20.97 11.98 2.51
CA SER A 641 -19.85 11.84 1.57
C SER A 641 -19.03 13.14 1.51
N SER A 642 -17.72 13.02 1.72
CA SER A 642 -16.79 14.15 1.59
C SER A 642 -16.61 14.65 0.15
N THR A 643 -17.10 13.89 -0.85
CA THR A 643 -16.87 14.13 -2.28
C THR A 643 -18.13 14.58 -3.01
N SER A 644 -19.31 14.09 -2.63
CA SER A 644 -20.60 14.47 -3.23
C SER A 644 -21.54 15.23 -2.29
N GLY A 645 -21.31 15.20 -0.96
CA GLY A 645 -22.19 15.79 0.05
C GLY A 645 -23.45 14.98 0.37
N GLU A 646 -23.73 13.94 -0.42
CA GLU A 646 -24.84 13.01 -0.26
C GLU A 646 -24.69 12.12 0.98
N GLU A 647 -25.80 11.50 1.42
CA GLU A 647 -25.78 10.54 2.51
C GLU A 647 -25.07 9.24 2.11
N THR A 648 -24.27 8.68 3.01
CA THR A 648 -23.50 7.45 2.74
C THR A 648 -24.31 6.19 2.99
N THR A 649 -24.38 5.31 2.02
CA THR A 649 -24.86 3.93 2.24
C THR A 649 -23.79 3.11 2.96
N GLN A 650 -24.17 2.41 4.02
CA GLN A 650 -23.32 1.43 4.72
C GLN A 650 -22.77 0.38 3.75
N THR A 651 -21.50 -0.03 3.94
CA THR A 651 -20.87 -1.05 3.08
C THR A 651 -21.66 -2.36 3.05
N SER A 652 -21.85 -2.88 1.84
CA SER A 652 -22.44 -4.20 1.55
C SER A 652 -21.71 -5.38 2.23
N PHE A 653 -20.45 -5.21 2.66
CA PHE A 653 -19.68 -6.25 3.36
C PHE A 653 -20.05 -6.41 4.84
N LEU A 654 -20.61 -5.37 5.47
CA LEU A 654 -21.03 -5.36 6.87
C LEU A 654 -22.56 -5.43 6.93
N THR A 655 -23.08 -6.66 6.79
CA THR A 655 -24.53 -6.91 6.94
C THR A 655 -24.99 -6.56 8.37
N GLN A 656 -26.26 -6.17 8.52
CA GLN A 656 -26.84 -5.79 9.82
C GLN A 656 -26.58 -6.84 10.92
N ARG A 657 -26.72 -8.13 10.59
CA ARG A 657 -26.41 -9.25 11.50
C ARG A 657 -24.93 -9.28 11.93
N ILE A 658 -24.00 -9.00 11.03
CA ILE A 658 -22.57 -8.94 11.37
C ILE A 658 -22.32 -7.80 12.35
N ILE A 659 -22.93 -6.63 12.12
CA ILE A 659 -22.79 -5.46 13.00
C ILE A 659 -23.32 -5.76 14.40
N GLU A 660 -24.54 -6.30 14.51
CA GLU A 660 -25.21 -6.60 15.79
C GLU A 660 -24.46 -7.61 16.67
N PHE A 661 -23.77 -8.59 16.07
CA PHE A 661 -23.10 -9.68 16.82
C PHE A 661 -21.58 -9.53 16.93
N GLN A 662 -20.91 -8.84 16.02
CA GLN A 662 -19.43 -8.74 15.98
C GLN A 662 -18.90 -7.34 16.31
N PHE A 663 -19.72 -6.28 16.24
CA PHE A 663 -19.27 -4.89 16.41
C PHE A 663 -19.96 -4.15 17.57
N ARG A 664 -19.28 -3.12 18.08
CA ARG A 664 -19.83 -2.13 19.03
C ARG A 664 -19.90 -0.74 18.39
N PRO A 665 -20.93 0.08 18.65
CA PRO A 665 -21.10 1.38 17.97
C PRO A 665 -20.23 2.51 18.53
N ILE A 666 -19.63 2.32 19.71
CA ILE A 666 -18.77 3.31 20.40
C ILE A 666 -17.51 2.64 20.96
N GLY A 667 -16.46 3.42 21.20
CA GLY A 667 -15.18 2.96 21.75
C GLY A 667 -15.26 2.10 23.02
N PRO A 668 -14.23 1.28 23.31
CA PRO A 668 -14.17 0.45 24.51
C PRO A 668 -14.00 1.29 25.79
N LYS A 669 -14.49 0.77 26.92
CA LYS A 669 -14.17 1.30 28.25
C LYS A 669 -12.88 0.65 28.74
N PHE A 670 -11.86 1.47 29.00
CA PHE A 670 -10.51 1.04 29.38
C PHE A 670 -10.41 0.77 30.89
N HIS A 671 -11.24 -0.13 31.42
CA HIS A 671 -11.10 -0.65 32.78
C HIS A 671 -10.01 -1.73 32.84
N ASP A 672 -9.44 -2.00 34.03
CA ASP A 672 -8.37 -2.98 34.30
C ASP A 672 -8.43 -4.25 33.44
N LYS A 673 -9.56 -4.97 33.42
CA LYS A 673 -9.73 -6.21 32.63
C LYS A 673 -9.54 -6.04 31.11
N THR A 674 -9.85 -4.87 30.56
CA THR A 674 -9.62 -4.54 29.14
C THR A 674 -8.13 -4.23 28.93
N VAL A 675 -7.54 -3.41 29.79
CA VAL A 675 -6.14 -2.98 29.68
C VAL A 675 -5.18 -4.17 29.88
N TYR A 676 -5.44 -5.03 30.87
CA TYR A 676 -4.69 -6.27 31.06
C TYR A 676 -4.93 -7.27 29.92
N GLY A 677 -6.14 -7.34 29.36
CA GLY A 677 -6.40 -8.13 28.15
C GLY A 677 -5.58 -7.67 26.94
N ILE A 678 -5.43 -6.36 26.75
CA ILE A 678 -4.53 -5.77 25.74
C ILE A 678 -3.07 -6.12 26.06
N ALA A 679 -2.62 -5.95 27.30
CA ALA A 679 -1.25 -6.28 27.71
C ALA A 679 -0.89 -7.76 27.46
N ASP A 680 -1.82 -8.67 27.77
CA ASP A 680 -1.65 -10.11 27.57
C ASP A 680 -1.56 -10.48 26.08
N ILE A 681 -2.40 -9.88 25.21
CA ILE A 681 -2.34 -10.07 23.75
C ILE A 681 -1.00 -9.56 23.19
N LEU A 682 -0.59 -8.37 23.61
CA LEU A 682 0.65 -7.72 23.15
C LEU A 682 1.92 -8.28 23.80
N ARG A 683 1.77 -9.15 24.80
CA ARG A 683 2.86 -9.70 25.64
C ARG A 683 3.72 -8.60 26.28
N ARG A 684 3.07 -7.56 26.78
CA ARG A 684 3.67 -6.41 27.47
C ARG A 684 3.40 -6.49 28.98
N ASP A 685 4.24 -5.83 29.77
CA ASP A 685 4.00 -5.66 31.20
C ASP A 685 2.67 -4.93 31.44
N ARG A 686 1.91 -5.36 32.45
CA ARG A 686 0.63 -4.75 32.80
C ARG A 686 0.86 -3.39 33.50
N PRO A 687 0.21 -2.30 33.08
CA PRO A 687 0.41 -0.98 33.68
C PRO A 687 -0.13 -0.94 35.12
N SER A 688 0.46 -0.09 35.96
CA SER A 688 -0.06 0.16 37.31
C SER A 688 -1.34 0.98 37.28
N GLN A 689 -2.19 0.83 38.31
CA GLN A 689 -3.39 1.64 38.45
C GLN A 689 -3.06 3.14 38.55
N GLU A 690 -1.95 3.51 39.21
CA GLU A 690 -1.44 4.89 39.24
C GLU A 690 -1.14 5.45 37.84
N ALA A 691 -0.54 4.64 36.95
CA ALA A 691 -0.24 5.06 35.58
C ALA A 691 -1.53 5.26 34.75
N MET A 692 -2.52 4.38 34.92
CA MET A 692 -3.84 4.52 34.26
C MET A 692 -4.63 5.72 34.79
N LEU A 693 -4.64 5.96 36.11
CA LEU A 693 -5.31 7.10 36.73
C LEU A 693 -4.68 8.44 36.30
N LYS A 694 -3.34 8.51 36.23
CA LYS A 694 -2.62 9.72 35.77
C LYS A 694 -2.97 10.13 34.34
N GLY A 695 -3.42 9.18 33.50
CA GLY A 695 -3.92 9.48 32.15
C GLY A 695 -5.23 10.27 32.12
N ILE A 696 -6.03 10.22 33.19
CA ILE A 696 -7.37 10.84 33.23
C ILE A 696 -7.27 12.38 33.29
N GLU A 697 -6.27 12.91 34.01
CA GLU A 697 -6.12 14.35 34.30
C GLU A 697 -5.91 15.24 33.07
N GLY A 698 -5.61 14.65 31.90
CA GLY A 698 -5.39 15.35 30.63
C GLY A 698 -6.42 15.09 29.52
N LEU A 699 -7.52 14.37 29.81
CA LEU A 699 -8.53 14.00 28.81
C LEU A 699 -9.82 14.83 28.92
N PRO A 700 -10.43 15.24 27.79
CA PRO A 700 -11.74 15.92 27.80
C PRO A 700 -12.91 14.97 28.08
N SER A 701 -12.71 13.66 27.94
CA SER A 701 -13.66 12.62 28.34
C SER A 701 -12.95 11.28 28.46
N VAL A 702 -13.42 10.45 29.40
CA VAL A 702 -12.98 9.05 29.53
C VAL A 702 -13.77 8.10 28.62
N GLU A 703 -14.87 8.56 28.02
CA GLU A 703 -15.75 7.77 27.15
C GLU A 703 -15.83 8.33 25.72
N ASP A 704 -16.19 7.48 24.75
CA ASP A 704 -16.53 7.91 23.39
C ASP A 704 -17.98 8.43 23.36
N ASN A 705 -18.17 9.66 23.84
CA ASN A 705 -19.48 10.28 24.08
C ASN A 705 -19.69 11.65 23.39
N LEU A 706 -18.73 12.15 22.60
CA LEU A 706 -18.87 13.43 21.89
C LEU A 706 -19.92 13.41 20.75
N TRP A 707 -20.23 12.22 20.24
CA TRP A 707 -21.30 11.97 19.27
C TRP A 707 -22.17 10.82 19.75
N THR A 708 -23.45 10.84 19.39
CA THR A 708 -24.36 9.70 19.64
C THR A 708 -23.85 8.43 18.92
N PRO A 709 -24.26 7.22 19.33
CA PRO A 709 -23.90 5.98 18.65
C PRO A 709 -24.22 5.98 17.14
N ASP A 710 -25.26 6.72 16.74
CA ASP A 710 -25.71 6.85 15.36
C ASP A 710 -25.01 7.95 14.56
N GLY A 711 -24.12 8.74 15.18
CA GLY A 711 -23.29 9.74 14.51
C GLY A 711 -23.88 11.15 14.47
N GLU A 712 -24.84 11.45 15.34
CA GLU A 712 -25.36 12.82 15.54
C GLU A 712 -24.51 13.56 16.59
N ASP A 713 -24.48 14.89 16.53
CA ASP A 713 -23.89 15.70 17.61
C ASP A 713 -24.75 15.53 18.89
N HIS A 714 -24.12 15.37 20.06
CA HIS A 714 -24.85 15.18 21.32
C HIS A 714 -25.72 16.43 21.64
N PRO A 715 -26.97 16.30 22.13
CA PRO A 715 -27.86 17.44 22.38
C PRO A 715 -27.27 18.49 23.33
N ASP A 716 -26.41 18.07 24.27
CA ASP A 716 -25.71 18.94 25.22
C ASP A 716 -24.40 19.57 24.66
N THR A 717 -24.14 19.52 23.35
CA THR A 717 -22.93 20.09 22.74
C THR A 717 -23.14 21.54 22.33
N VAL A 718 -22.70 22.48 23.17
CA VAL A 718 -22.80 23.91 22.86
C VAL A 718 -21.62 24.33 21.97
N THR A 719 -21.92 24.91 20.81
CA THR A 719 -20.92 25.60 19.98
C THR A 719 -20.77 27.03 20.49
N ARG A 720 -19.57 27.38 20.97
CA ARG A 720 -19.20 28.72 21.43
C ARG A 720 -19.01 29.65 20.22
N TRP A 721 -19.12 30.96 20.47
CA TRP A 721 -19.04 32.00 19.42
C TRP A 721 -17.68 32.06 18.70
N ASP A 722 -16.62 31.51 19.31
CA ASP A 722 -15.27 31.36 18.76
C ASP A 722 -15.10 30.10 17.87
N GLY A 723 -16.16 29.30 17.69
CA GLY A 723 -16.14 28.06 16.92
C GLY A 723 -15.65 26.83 17.68
N SER A 724 -15.29 26.96 18.96
CA SER A 724 -15.02 25.80 19.83
C SER A 724 -16.33 25.13 20.27
N ARG A 725 -16.26 23.84 20.58
CA ARG A 725 -17.40 23.03 21.06
C ARG A 725 -17.09 22.53 22.46
N THR A 726 -18.03 22.71 23.40
CA THR A 726 -17.91 22.24 24.79
C THR A 726 -19.17 21.48 25.20
N SER A 727 -19.01 20.44 26.01
CA SER A 727 -20.14 19.71 26.58
C SER A 727 -20.66 20.45 27.82
N VAL A 728 -21.96 20.39 28.10
CA VAL A 728 -22.50 20.87 29.39
C VAL A 728 -21.99 20.05 30.58
N LEU A 729 -21.35 18.90 30.35
CA LEU A 729 -20.65 18.11 31.37
C LEU A 729 -19.34 18.76 31.86
N ASP A 730 -18.77 19.73 31.12
CA ASP A 730 -17.64 20.55 31.57
C ASP A 730 -18.12 21.56 32.63
N GLY A 731 -18.13 21.15 33.89
CA GLY A 731 -18.92 21.75 34.98
C GLY A 731 -18.53 23.14 35.51
N GLU A 732 -18.55 24.19 34.67
CA GLU A 732 -18.66 25.57 35.15
C GLU A 732 -20.15 26.00 35.26
N PRO A 733 -20.62 26.45 36.44
CA PRO A 733 -21.97 26.99 36.56
C PRO A 733 -22.08 28.36 35.86
N PRO A 734 -23.14 28.64 35.10
CA PRO A 734 -23.28 29.90 34.37
C PRO A 734 -23.26 31.11 35.30
N SER A 735 -22.39 32.07 35.01
CA SER A 735 -22.15 33.22 35.88
C SER A 735 -23.41 34.06 36.06
N LYS A 736 -23.75 34.34 37.33
CA LYS A 736 -24.98 35.03 37.73
C LYS A 736 -25.03 36.44 37.13
N LYS A 737 -25.83 36.65 36.08
CA LYS A 737 -26.14 37.99 35.56
C LYS A 737 -26.71 38.85 36.69
N ARG A 738 -26.15 40.06 36.86
CA ARG A 738 -26.70 41.07 37.76
C ARG A 738 -28.14 41.42 37.35
N ARG A 739 -29.03 41.55 38.33
CA ARG A 739 -30.31 42.27 38.15
C ARG A 739 -30.02 43.75 37.87
N SER A 740 -30.81 44.30 36.96
CA SER A 740 -31.13 45.72 36.91
C SER A 740 -32.62 45.82 36.57
N ASP A 741 -33.46 45.99 37.59
CA ASP A 741 -34.89 46.20 37.39
C ASP A 741 -35.14 47.63 36.96
N GLN A 742 -35.88 47.83 35.86
CA GLN A 742 -36.87 48.91 35.79
C GLN A 742 -37.97 48.61 34.78
N ASN A 743 -39.21 48.88 35.18
CA ASN A 743 -40.39 48.70 34.34
C ASN A 743 -40.47 49.78 33.26
N GLN A 744 -40.79 49.38 32.03
CA GLN A 744 -41.90 49.97 31.28
C GLN A 744 -42.37 48.99 30.21
N ALA A 745 -43.69 48.89 30.04
CA ALA A 745 -44.33 48.08 29.01
C ALA A 745 -45.20 48.99 28.15
N ILE A 746 -45.20 48.80 26.82
CA ILE A 746 -46.28 49.25 25.93
C ILE A 746 -46.34 48.39 24.65
N GLN A 747 -47.59 48.07 24.34
CA GLN A 747 -48.24 47.46 23.18
C GLN A 747 -47.53 47.35 21.81
N THR A 748 -47.69 46.15 21.23
CA THR A 748 -48.05 45.83 19.83
C THR A 748 -48.08 46.94 18.76
N SER A 749 -47.44 46.67 17.61
CA SER A 749 -48.15 46.41 16.33
C SER A 749 -47.17 46.08 15.18
N SER A 750 -47.69 45.45 14.12
CA SER A 750 -46.93 45.13 12.89
C SER A 750 -47.06 46.26 11.87
N PHE A 751 -46.00 46.56 11.10
CA PHE A 751 -46.18 47.02 9.72
C PHE A 751 -45.00 46.67 8.80
N VAL A 752 -45.29 46.58 7.50
CA VAL A 752 -44.36 46.22 6.42
C VAL A 752 -44.16 47.42 5.51
N SER A 753 -42.93 47.70 5.07
CA SER A 753 -42.63 48.23 3.72
C SER A 753 -41.13 48.17 3.42
N ALA A 754 -40.80 48.12 2.13
CA ALA A 754 -39.43 48.02 1.61
C ALA A 754 -39.03 49.28 0.84
N SER A 755 -37.73 49.41 0.53
CA SER A 755 -37.23 50.28 -0.55
C SER A 755 -36.02 49.63 -1.22
N THR A 756 -36.22 49.10 -2.42
CA THR A 756 -35.18 48.72 -3.40
C THR A 756 -34.60 50.01 -4.01
N TYR A 757 -33.30 50.15 -4.32
CA TYR A 757 -32.56 49.77 -5.54
C TYR A 757 -31.10 50.30 -5.34
N THR A 758 -30.07 50.02 -6.16
CA THR A 758 -30.00 49.56 -7.57
C THR A 758 -28.69 48.77 -7.79
N MET A 759 -28.68 47.80 -8.72
CA MET A 759 -27.44 47.21 -9.25
C MET A 759 -26.88 48.04 -10.41
N ASN A 760 -25.58 47.94 -10.71
CA ASN A 760 -25.12 48.12 -12.08
C ASN A 760 -23.91 47.25 -12.47
N ASN A 761 -24.25 46.06 -12.98
CA ASN A 761 -23.62 45.30 -14.06
C ASN A 761 -22.12 44.90 -14.03
N SER A 762 -21.84 43.78 -14.71
CA SER A 762 -20.52 43.14 -14.85
C SER A 762 -20.06 43.09 -16.31
N SER A 763 -18.79 42.76 -16.55
CA SER A 763 -18.40 41.93 -17.72
C SER A 763 -16.92 41.50 -17.68
N SER A 764 -16.68 40.30 -18.21
CA SER A 764 -15.41 39.77 -18.76
C SER A 764 -14.12 39.88 -17.93
N PHE A 765 -13.60 38.72 -17.49
CA PHE A 765 -12.41 38.15 -18.12
C PHE A 765 -12.39 36.61 -17.97
N SER A 766 -11.67 35.91 -18.86
CA SER A 766 -11.44 34.46 -18.84
C SER A 766 -9.93 34.17 -18.82
N ILE A 767 -9.48 32.94 -19.14
CA ILE A 767 -8.06 32.49 -19.19
C ILE A 767 -7.48 32.18 -17.78
N PRO A 768 -6.61 31.16 -17.57
CA PRO A 768 -6.53 29.81 -18.15
C PRO A 768 -6.53 28.69 -17.08
N VAL A 769 -6.64 27.41 -17.49
CA VAL A 769 -6.31 26.25 -16.63
C VAL A 769 -4.90 25.74 -16.93
N THR A 770 -3.89 26.24 -16.23
CA THR A 770 -2.53 25.63 -16.17
C THR A 770 -1.68 26.19 -15.01
N VAL A 771 -1.67 25.51 -13.86
CA VAL A 771 -0.57 25.57 -12.88
C VAL A 771 -0.36 24.18 -12.29
N SER A 772 0.87 23.69 -12.28
CA SER A 772 1.24 22.46 -11.58
C SER A 772 1.46 22.73 -10.09
N GLY A 773 0.43 22.46 -9.28
CA GLY A 773 0.55 22.55 -7.82
C GLY A 773 1.46 21.45 -7.26
N GLY A 774 2.67 21.82 -6.83
CA GLY A 774 3.49 20.97 -5.98
C GLY A 774 2.88 20.86 -4.58
N PHE A 775 2.93 19.68 -3.98
CA PHE A 775 2.43 19.46 -2.61
C PHE A 775 3.47 19.93 -1.58
N SER A 776 3.30 21.13 -1.00
CA SER A 776 3.92 21.45 0.29
C SER A 776 3.04 20.92 1.43
N THR A 777 3.66 20.40 2.49
CA THR A 777 2.96 19.91 3.68
C THR A 777 2.68 21.05 4.65
N ALA A 778 1.64 20.91 5.49
CA ALA A 778 1.07 22.00 6.28
C ALA A 778 1.97 22.59 7.41
N ARG A 779 3.26 22.25 7.43
CA ARG A 779 4.29 22.83 8.32
C ARG A 779 4.55 24.32 8.02
N GLU A 780 4.29 24.74 6.78
CA GLU A 780 4.57 26.09 6.24
C GLU A 780 3.76 27.22 6.92
N HIS A 781 2.60 26.91 7.51
CA HIS A 781 1.69 27.92 8.09
C HIS A 781 1.94 28.31 9.56
N LEU A 782 2.89 27.66 10.25
CA LEU A 782 3.16 27.86 11.67
C LEU A 782 4.32 28.82 11.98
N ALA A 783 5.08 29.24 10.97
CA ALA A 783 6.29 30.06 11.15
C ALA A 783 6.04 31.58 11.26
N THR A 784 4.83 32.06 10.96
CA THR A 784 4.54 33.49 10.70
C THR A 784 3.62 34.16 11.71
N GLN A 785 3.68 33.77 13.00
CA GLN A 785 3.07 34.53 14.10
C GLN A 785 3.97 34.65 15.34
N LYS A 786 4.79 35.71 15.39
CA LYS A 786 5.17 36.40 16.64
C LYS A 786 5.88 37.74 16.37
N VAL A 787 5.83 38.60 17.39
CA VAL A 787 6.35 39.98 17.47
C VAL A 787 5.50 41.04 16.75
N SER A 788 4.71 41.75 17.55
CA SER A 788 4.08 43.03 17.21
C SER A 788 4.25 44.00 18.38
N GLN A 789 4.98 45.10 18.17
CA GLN A 789 4.98 46.28 19.04
C GLN A 789 5.01 47.56 18.19
N PRO A 790 4.35 48.66 18.62
CA PRO A 790 4.20 49.87 17.81
C PRO A 790 5.20 50.98 18.18
N VAL A 791 5.69 51.71 17.18
CA VAL A 791 6.26 53.08 17.31
C VAL A 791 5.76 53.92 16.13
N SER A 792 5.70 55.24 16.30
CA SER A 792 4.99 56.20 15.45
C SER A 792 5.86 56.94 14.42
N GLU A 793 5.15 57.70 13.56
CA GLU A 793 5.54 58.96 12.90
C GLU A 793 6.30 59.00 11.55
N ASP A 794 5.99 60.12 10.88
CA ASP A 794 6.60 60.83 9.76
C ASP A 794 6.71 60.30 8.31
N ARG A 795 5.88 60.96 7.47
CA ARG A 795 6.13 61.38 6.07
C ARG A 795 7.22 62.50 6.07
N PRO A 796 7.80 62.95 4.91
CA PRO A 796 7.30 62.82 3.52
C PRO A 796 8.37 62.47 2.46
N GLY A 797 7.96 62.37 1.19
CA GLY A 797 8.89 62.18 0.07
C GLY A 797 8.22 62.02 -1.31
N ASN A 798 7.62 63.08 -1.86
CA ASN A 798 6.95 63.04 -3.17
C ASN A 798 7.82 63.66 -4.28
N LYS A 799 8.14 62.88 -5.33
CA LYS A 799 8.22 63.29 -6.75
C LYS A 799 8.67 62.11 -7.64
N GLY A 800 8.09 62.00 -8.82
CA GLY A 800 8.59 61.17 -9.92
C GLY A 800 8.24 61.79 -11.27
N THR A 801 8.85 61.31 -12.36
CA THR A 801 8.52 61.57 -13.78
C THR A 801 9.49 60.79 -14.67
N ALA A 802 9.24 60.49 -15.95
CA ALA A 802 8.01 60.26 -16.72
C ALA A 802 8.36 59.76 -18.14
N PHE A 803 7.34 59.29 -18.89
CA PHE A 803 7.33 59.11 -20.36
C PHE A 803 8.20 57.97 -20.96
N ARG A 804 7.88 57.38 -22.14
CA ARG A 804 6.71 57.58 -23.03
C ARG A 804 6.33 56.28 -23.76
N SER A 805 5.05 56.08 -24.05
CA SER A 805 4.55 55.15 -25.08
C SER A 805 3.57 55.87 -26.00
N VAL A 806 3.46 55.42 -27.25
CA VAL A 806 2.61 56.03 -28.30
C VAL A 806 1.71 54.94 -28.91
N GLY A 807 0.47 55.29 -29.27
CA GLY A 807 -0.46 54.36 -29.90
C GLY A 807 -1.55 55.02 -30.77
N ARG A 808 -2.26 54.20 -31.53
CA ARG A 808 -3.48 54.47 -32.32
C ARG A 808 -4.38 53.23 -32.16
N LYS A 809 -5.66 53.29 -31.76
CA LYS A 809 -6.88 53.87 -32.39
C LYS A 809 -7.33 53.13 -33.67
N ALA A 810 -8.62 52.87 -33.95
CA ALA A 810 -9.86 52.83 -33.12
C ALA A 810 -11.10 52.38 -33.96
N GLY A 811 -12.16 51.83 -33.32
CA GLY A 811 -13.54 51.71 -33.85
C GLY A 811 -13.84 50.49 -34.76
N LEU A 812 -15.07 50.09 -35.14
CA LEU A 812 -16.51 50.40 -34.83
C LEU A 812 -17.36 49.15 -35.27
N THR A 813 -18.61 48.82 -34.90
CA THR A 813 -19.59 49.25 -33.87
C THR A 813 -20.71 48.19 -33.66
N GLN A 814 -21.08 47.93 -32.40
CA GLN A 814 -22.45 47.88 -31.81
C GLN A 814 -23.68 47.35 -32.62
N GLY A 815 -24.40 46.38 -32.03
CA GLY A 815 -25.77 45.98 -32.40
C GLY A 815 -26.28 44.84 -31.50
N SER A 816 -27.52 44.91 -30.98
CA SER A 816 -28.09 43.92 -30.06
C SER A 816 -29.61 43.89 -30.12
N ILE A 817 -30.23 42.70 -30.04
CA ILE A 817 -31.38 42.33 -29.19
C ILE A 817 -31.80 40.88 -29.50
N SER A 818 -32.23 40.15 -28.47
CA SER A 818 -32.76 38.79 -28.54
C SER A 818 -34.28 38.75 -28.53
N ASN A 819 -34.89 37.94 -29.40
CA ASN A 819 -36.11 37.11 -29.16
C ASN A 819 -36.72 36.66 -30.49
N PHE A 820 -36.92 35.34 -30.69
CA PHE A 820 -38.25 34.72 -30.87
C PHE A 820 -38.15 33.21 -31.14
N PHE A 821 -39.17 32.45 -30.71
CA PHE A 821 -39.47 31.14 -31.30
C PHE A 821 -40.09 31.36 -32.69
N GLY A 822 -39.68 30.59 -33.70
CA GLY A 822 -40.28 30.69 -35.03
C GLY A 822 -39.96 29.50 -35.93
N GLN A 823 -40.97 28.67 -36.21
CA GLN A 823 -40.97 27.82 -37.40
C GLN A 823 -41.23 28.69 -38.65
N PRO A 824 -40.86 28.18 -39.83
CA PRO A 824 -41.76 28.26 -40.97
C PRO A 824 -42.18 26.86 -41.43
N GLN A 825 -43.46 26.72 -41.76
CA GLN A 825 -43.99 25.51 -42.39
C GLN A 825 -43.84 25.55 -43.93
N SER A 826 -43.85 24.36 -44.53
CA SER A 826 -44.48 24.00 -45.81
C SER A 826 -44.34 24.89 -47.06
N LYS A 827 -44.02 24.22 -48.17
CA LYS A 827 -44.81 24.35 -49.41
C LYS A 827 -45.33 22.98 -49.84
N ASP A 828 -46.56 22.99 -50.35
CA ASP A 828 -47.36 21.86 -50.81
C ASP A 828 -46.93 21.44 -52.25
N GLU A 829 -47.42 20.37 -52.90
CA GLU A 829 -48.82 20.08 -53.24
C GLU A 829 -49.07 18.60 -53.62
N ALA A 830 -50.37 18.21 -53.57
CA ALA A 830 -51.03 17.06 -54.21
C ALA A 830 -50.54 15.61 -53.86
N SER A 831 -51.39 14.65 -53.47
CA SER A 831 -52.85 14.56 -53.64
C SER A 831 -53.59 13.67 -52.62
N SER A 832 -54.88 13.99 -52.52
CA SER A 832 -56.02 13.39 -51.80
C SER A 832 -56.33 11.91 -52.17
N GLN A 833 -57.14 11.10 -51.46
CA GLN A 833 -58.10 11.35 -50.35
C GLN A 833 -58.57 10.06 -49.60
N ARG A 834 -59.39 10.26 -48.55
CA ARG A 834 -60.31 9.33 -47.83
C ARG A 834 -59.75 8.47 -46.67
N THR A 835 -60.67 8.08 -45.79
CA THR A 835 -60.45 7.71 -44.37
C THR A 835 -61.51 6.72 -43.85
N SER A 836 -61.23 6.10 -42.69
CA SER A 836 -62.21 5.46 -41.76
C SER A 836 -62.76 4.06 -42.19
N VAL A 837 -63.16 3.11 -41.30
CA VAL A 837 -63.07 3.00 -39.82
C VAL A 837 -63.37 1.56 -39.30
N SER A 838 -62.76 1.16 -38.16
CA SER A 838 -63.23 0.14 -37.15
C SER A 838 -63.37 -1.38 -37.44
N HIS A 839 -63.50 -2.15 -36.32
CA HIS A 839 -64.09 -3.50 -36.14
C HIS A 839 -63.42 -4.71 -36.83
N GLN A 840 -63.56 -5.98 -36.40
CA GLN A 840 -63.64 -6.69 -35.09
C GLN A 840 -63.58 -8.22 -35.42
N PRO A 841 -63.26 -9.16 -34.50
CA PRO A 841 -63.12 -10.60 -34.83
C PRO A 841 -64.30 -11.50 -34.37
N LEU A 842 -64.71 -12.51 -35.17
CA LEU A 842 -65.53 -13.69 -34.77
C LEU A 842 -65.50 -14.88 -35.79
N GLU A 843 -65.46 -16.11 -35.25
CA GLU A 843 -66.12 -17.41 -35.63
C GLU A 843 -65.80 -18.35 -36.85
N THR A 844 -65.16 -19.50 -36.53
CA THR A 844 -65.54 -20.95 -36.85
C THR A 844 -65.54 -21.49 -38.32
N PRO A 845 -65.85 -22.80 -38.66
CA PRO A 845 -66.22 -24.01 -37.85
C PRO A 845 -65.70 -25.45 -38.25
N LYS A 846 -65.72 -26.39 -37.26
CA LYS A 846 -66.09 -27.86 -37.32
C LYS A 846 -65.22 -28.90 -38.12
N PRO A 847 -65.42 -30.26 -37.98
CA PRO A 847 -65.90 -31.09 -36.83
C PRO A 847 -65.16 -32.46 -36.59
N ASN A 848 -65.36 -33.12 -35.42
CA ASN A 848 -66.17 -34.38 -35.24
C ASN A 848 -65.75 -35.38 -34.09
N SER A 849 -66.76 -35.94 -33.39
CA SER A 849 -66.87 -37.31 -32.78
C SER A 849 -66.37 -37.70 -31.35
N LYS A 850 -67.37 -38.12 -30.52
CA LYS A 850 -67.41 -39.16 -29.43
C LYS A 850 -67.14 -38.81 -27.93
N LYS A 851 -67.55 -39.75 -27.05
CA LYS A 851 -68.02 -39.68 -25.62
C LYS A 851 -67.56 -40.95 -24.85
N PRO A 852 -67.78 -41.18 -23.52
CA PRO A 852 -68.72 -40.57 -22.53
C PRO A 852 -67.98 -39.80 -21.38
N THR A 853 -68.26 -39.76 -20.05
CA THR A 853 -69.17 -40.44 -19.07
C THR A 853 -69.41 -39.56 -17.81
N ASN A 854 -70.10 -40.07 -16.77
CA ASN A 854 -70.41 -39.46 -15.43
C ASN A 854 -70.77 -40.63 -14.43
N PRO A 855 -71.20 -40.51 -13.12
CA PRO A 855 -71.97 -39.41 -12.47
C PRO A 855 -71.83 -39.15 -10.90
N VAL A 856 -72.64 -38.19 -10.38
CA VAL A 856 -73.50 -38.23 -9.14
C VAL A 856 -73.12 -37.56 -7.77
N GLN A 857 -74.02 -36.63 -7.33
CA GLN A 857 -74.52 -36.22 -5.98
C GLN A 857 -73.71 -35.40 -4.90
N GLY A 858 -74.49 -34.67 -4.07
CA GLY A 858 -74.19 -33.99 -2.77
C GLY A 858 -75.32 -34.31 -1.75
N PRO A 859 -75.76 -33.47 -0.76
CA PRO A 859 -75.38 -32.09 -0.34
C PRO A 859 -75.22 -31.89 1.21
N GLY A 860 -75.16 -30.65 1.75
CA GLY A 860 -75.53 -30.39 3.18
C GLY A 860 -74.96 -29.16 3.96
N ALA A 861 -75.83 -28.16 4.23
CA ALA A 861 -75.93 -27.25 5.41
C ALA A 861 -74.76 -26.38 5.98
N VAL A 862 -75.14 -25.41 6.83
CA VAL A 862 -74.36 -24.34 7.54
C VAL A 862 -74.96 -24.19 8.98
N PRO A 863 -74.38 -23.49 10.01
CA PRO A 863 -73.67 -22.19 9.93
C PRO A 863 -72.50 -21.87 10.93
N LYS A 864 -71.76 -20.81 10.58
CA LYS A 864 -71.11 -19.76 11.44
C LYS A 864 -70.36 -20.14 12.74
N TYR A 865 -69.08 -19.77 12.80
CA TYR A 865 -68.63 -18.49 13.40
C TYR A 865 -67.36 -17.99 12.69
N THR A 866 -67.05 -16.69 12.77
CA THR A 866 -66.10 -16.02 11.86
C THR A 866 -64.81 -15.58 12.54
N ILE A 867 -63.65 -15.82 11.90
CA ILE A 867 -62.35 -15.20 12.23
C ILE A 867 -61.76 -14.61 10.92
N PRO A 868 -61.13 -13.42 10.92
CA PRO A 868 -60.65 -12.77 9.69
C PRO A 868 -59.56 -13.55 8.93
N PRO A 869 -59.53 -13.49 7.59
CA PRO A 869 -58.73 -14.38 6.74
C PRO A 869 -57.26 -13.91 6.54
N THR A 870 -56.59 -13.43 7.60
CA THR A 870 -55.21 -12.90 7.52
C THR A 870 -54.17 -13.68 8.35
N MET A 871 -54.56 -14.61 9.23
CA MET A 871 -53.61 -15.28 10.14
C MET A 871 -53.84 -16.80 10.30
N THR A 872 -53.70 -17.62 9.24
CA THR A 872 -53.68 -19.10 9.41
C THR A 872 -52.96 -19.94 8.32
N LYS A 873 -51.96 -19.43 7.59
CA LYS A 873 -51.16 -20.25 6.64
C LYS A 873 -49.64 -19.99 6.65
N HIS A 874 -48.98 -20.19 7.79
CA HIS A 874 -47.53 -20.40 7.84
C HIS A 874 -47.18 -21.85 8.20
N ARG A 875 -47.36 -22.76 7.23
CA ARG A 875 -46.70 -24.07 7.27
C ARG A 875 -45.22 -23.82 6.97
N ILE A 876 -44.35 -23.98 7.96
CA ILE A 876 -42.90 -23.84 7.81
C ILE A 876 -42.44 -24.82 6.72
N GLN A 877 -41.92 -24.29 5.62
CA GLN A 877 -41.19 -25.10 4.65
C GLN A 877 -39.84 -25.49 5.27
N PRO A 878 -39.37 -26.73 5.10
CA PRO A 878 -37.99 -27.07 5.47
C PRO A 878 -37.07 -26.17 4.65
N ARG A 879 -36.16 -25.45 5.31
CA ARG A 879 -35.12 -24.68 4.63
C ARG A 879 -34.37 -25.63 3.68
N THR A 880 -34.40 -25.33 2.38
CA THR A 880 -33.32 -25.78 1.50
C THR A 880 -32.02 -25.28 2.12
N TRP A 881 -31.10 -26.21 2.37
CA TRP A 881 -29.76 -25.84 2.79
C TRP A 881 -29.11 -25.07 1.63
N PRO A 882 -28.27 -24.05 1.88
CA PRO A 882 -27.46 -23.50 0.81
C PRO A 882 -26.63 -24.63 0.19
N PRO A 883 -26.34 -24.59 -1.13
CA PRO A 883 -25.45 -25.56 -1.74
C PRO A 883 -24.14 -25.59 -0.95
N SER A 884 -23.57 -26.79 -0.80
CA SER A 884 -22.26 -26.98 -0.16
C SER A 884 -21.28 -25.95 -0.71
N ARG A 885 -20.65 -25.15 0.16
CA ARG A 885 -19.46 -24.39 -0.25
C ARG A 885 -18.47 -25.39 -0.87
N PRO A 886 -17.74 -25.03 -1.94
CA PRO A 886 -16.77 -25.94 -2.53
C PRO A 886 -15.74 -26.37 -1.49
N ALA A 887 -15.83 -27.65 -1.10
CA ALA A 887 -14.66 -28.38 -0.65
C ALA A 887 -13.68 -28.50 -1.83
N LEU A 888 -12.47 -29.00 -1.59
CA LEU A 888 -11.66 -29.52 -2.69
C LEU A 888 -12.29 -30.84 -3.18
N GLU A 889 -13.36 -30.75 -3.96
CA GLU A 889 -14.00 -31.91 -4.56
C GLU A 889 -13.10 -32.52 -5.64
N THR A 890 -12.87 -33.82 -5.52
CA THR A 890 -12.00 -34.61 -6.39
C THR A 890 -12.64 -34.87 -7.75
N SER A 891 -12.62 -33.84 -8.60
CA SER A 891 -12.80 -33.98 -10.05
C SER A 891 -11.52 -34.60 -10.63
N GLU A 892 -11.60 -35.90 -10.90
CA GLU A 892 -10.47 -36.85 -10.83
C GLU A 892 -9.86 -36.98 -9.42
N PRO A 893 -9.27 -38.14 -9.06
CA PRO A 893 -8.59 -38.31 -7.77
C PRO A 893 -7.25 -37.55 -7.75
N ASN A 894 -7.32 -36.23 -7.52
CA ASN A 894 -6.17 -35.41 -7.16
C ASN A 894 -5.51 -35.98 -5.90
N ARG A 895 -4.23 -36.36 -6.00
CA ARG A 895 -3.45 -37.02 -4.92
C ARG A 895 -2.91 -36.01 -3.92
N TYR A 896 -3.82 -35.17 -3.42
CA TYR A 896 -3.51 -34.09 -2.50
C TYR A 896 -3.34 -34.64 -1.08
N THR A 897 -2.07 -34.75 -0.65
CA THR A 897 -1.71 -35.33 0.64
C THR A 897 -1.74 -34.26 1.74
N TRP A 898 -2.77 -34.28 2.58
CA TRP A 898 -2.87 -33.37 3.72
C TRP A 898 -1.93 -33.83 4.84
N LEU A 899 -0.86 -33.09 5.09
CA LEU A 899 0.19 -33.42 6.08
C LEU A 899 -0.31 -33.34 7.52
N THR A 900 -1.37 -32.56 7.74
CA THR A 900 -2.16 -32.53 8.97
C THR A 900 -3.63 -32.52 8.59
N GLY A 901 -4.36 -33.57 8.94
CA GLY A 901 -5.81 -33.60 8.75
C GLY A 901 -6.50 -32.52 9.61
N PRO A 902 -7.63 -31.94 9.17
CA PRO A 902 -8.36 -30.95 9.95
C PRO A 902 -8.80 -31.54 11.30
N SER A 903 -8.66 -30.78 12.37
CA SER A 903 -8.88 -31.25 13.75
C SER A 903 -10.37 -31.40 14.07
N GLY A 904 -11.01 -32.45 13.56
CA GLY A 904 -12.47 -32.61 13.66
C GLY A 904 -13.07 -33.89 13.07
N ALA A 905 -12.41 -35.04 13.20
CA ALA A 905 -12.95 -36.33 12.75
C ALA A 905 -14.01 -36.89 13.75
N THR A 906 -15.13 -36.19 13.91
CA THR A 906 -16.24 -36.64 14.76
C THR A 906 -16.88 -37.89 14.15
N LYS A 907 -16.68 -39.07 14.77
CA LYS A 907 -17.36 -40.30 14.35
C LYS A 907 -18.87 -40.13 14.53
N VAL A 908 -19.60 -40.06 13.42
CA VAL A 908 -21.06 -40.22 13.42
C VAL A 908 -21.36 -41.70 13.65
N THR A 909 -21.56 -42.09 14.91
CA THR A 909 -22.06 -43.42 15.25
C THR A 909 -23.55 -43.48 14.95
N GLU A 910 -23.93 -44.23 13.91
CA GLU A 910 -25.34 -44.56 13.66
C GLU A 910 -25.92 -45.34 14.84
N GLY A 911 -26.91 -44.76 15.52
CA GLY A 911 -27.58 -45.41 16.63
C GLY A 911 -28.58 -46.48 16.14
N LYS A 912 -28.21 -47.75 16.23
CA LYS A 912 -29.18 -48.86 16.22
C LYS A 912 -29.42 -49.35 17.65
N HIS A 913 -30.67 -49.26 18.10
CA HIS A 913 -31.10 -49.92 19.32
C HIS A 913 -31.10 -51.44 19.15
N GLN A 914 -30.47 -52.14 20.08
CA GLN A 914 -31.01 -53.39 20.62
C GLN A 914 -30.64 -53.50 22.11
N ARG A 915 -31.42 -54.27 22.86
CA ARG A 915 -31.27 -54.48 24.30
C ARG A 915 -30.54 -55.79 24.54
N GLU A 916 -29.81 -55.91 25.64
CA GLU A 916 -29.96 -57.04 26.56
C GLU A 916 -29.34 -56.73 27.93
N ASN A 917 -29.61 -57.57 28.93
CA ASN A 917 -29.22 -57.39 30.33
C ASN A 917 -28.25 -58.50 30.77
N GLU A 918 -27.28 -58.17 31.63
CA GLU A 918 -26.67 -58.99 32.69
C GLU A 918 -25.62 -58.08 33.38
N ILE A 919 -25.55 -57.81 34.69
CA ILE A 919 -25.77 -58.55 35.96
C ILE A 919 -24.57 -59.42 36.38
N ALA A 920 -24.13 -59.24 37.63
CA ALA A 920 -23.13 -60.01 38.40
C ALA A 920 -21.64 -59.93 37.96
N ASP A 921 -20.64 -60.00 38.86
CA ASP A 921 -20.53 -59.64 40.31
C ASP A 921 -19.02 -59.57 40.70
N GLU A 922 -18.71 -59.51 42.00
CA GLU A 922 -17.41 -59.79 42.66
C GLU A 922 -16.33 -58.67 42.57
N ASN A 923 -15.97 -58.00 43.69
CA ASN A 923 -15.02 -58.37 44.76
C ASN A 923 -13.53 -58.04 44.43
N GLN A 924 -12.65 -57.55 45.35
CA GLN A 924 -12.78 -57.39 46.81
C GLN A 924 -11.84 -56.31 47.41
N THR A 925 -12.31 -55.61 48.46
CA THR A 925 -11.58 -55.00 49.62
C THR A 925 -10.37 -54.05 49.46
N GLY A 926 -10.40 -52.92 50.20
CA GLY A 926 -9.26 -52.02 50.43
C GLY A 926 -9.57 -50.75 51.26
N TRP A 927 -9.87 -50.90 52.57
CA TRP A 927 -10.09 -49.81 53.55
C TRP A 927 -8.81 -48.97 53.79
N ALA A 928 -8.80 -47.67 54.15
CA ALA A 928 -9.82 -46.63 54.42
C ALA A 928 -9.15 -45.22 54.17
N SER A 929 -9.66 -44.01 54.49
CA SER A 929 -10.72 -43.53 55.39
C SER A 929 -11.31 -42.16 54.97
N ASP A 930 -12.00 -41.45 55.88
CA ASP A 930 -12.88 -40.29 55.62
C ASP A 930 -12.22 -38.90 55.56
N GLY A 931 -12.86 -37.99 54.78
CA GLY A 931 -12.44 -36.59 54.58
C GLY A 931 -13.50 -35.65 53.93
N ILE A 932 -14.79 -35.92 54.20
CA ILE A 932 -16.02 -35.19 53.82
C ILE A 932 -15.88 -33.63 53.86
N LYS A 933 -16.36 -32.76 52.93
CA LYS A 933 -17.29 -32.86 51.76
C LYS A 933 -17.22 -31.60 50.82
N LYS A 934 -18.04 -31.61 49.73
CA LYS A 934 -18.56 -30.46 48.90
C LYS A 934 -17.72 -29.85 47.73
N SER A 935 -17.87 -30.51 46.58
CA SER A 935 -18.10 -29.99 45.20
C SER A 935 -18.25 -28.48 44.89
N SER A 936 -17.55 -28.02 43.85
CA SER A 936 -18.08 -27.19 42.73
C SER A 936 -17.21 -27.38 41.46
N ASP A 937 -17.70 -26.97 40.29
CA ASP A 937 -17.23 -27.45 38.97
C ASP A 937 -15.82 -27.00 38.52
N SER A 938 -15.12 -27.89 37.82
CA SER A 938 -13.79 -27.66 37.25
C SER A 938 -13.82 -27.01 35.87
N VAL A 939 -13.47 -25.72 35.81
CA VAL A 939 -13.14 -25.06 34.54
C VAL A 939 -11.85 -25.64 33.97
N ALA A 940 -11.85 -26.04 32.69
CA ALA A 940 -10.68 -26.61 32.03
C ALA A 940 -9.53 -25.59 31.94
N SER A 941 -8.36 -25.94 32.49
CA SER A 941 -7.20 -25.04 32.53
C SER A 941 -6.50 -24.93 31.18
N VAL A 942 -6.47 -23.70 30.64
CA VAL A 942 -5.64 -23.37 29.48
C VAL A 942 -4.16 -23.49 29.87
N ARG A 943 -3.40 -24.32 29.16
CA ARG A 943 -1.94 -24.43 29.36
C ARG A 943 -1.24 -23.20 28.78
N PRO A 944 -0.31 -22.54 29.50
CA PRO A 944 0.45 -21.42 28.95
C PRO A 944 1.46 -21.93 27.90
N ALA A 945 1.41 -21.37 26.69
CA ALA A 945 2.34 -21.70 25.61
C ALA A 945 3.64 -20.88 25.75
N THR A 946 4.69 -21.50 26.28
CA THR A 946 6.02 -20.89 26.47
C THR A 946 6.80 -20.77 25.16
N THR A 947 6.37 -19.87 24.27
CA THR A 947 7.05 -19.56 23.01
C THR A 947 7.59 -18.13 23.04
N TYR A 948 8.90 -18.00 23.30
CA TYR A 948 9.62 -16.73 23.28
C TYR A 948 9.69 -16.11 21.86
N HIS A 949 10.02 -14.82 21.83
CA HIS A 949 10.20 -13.93 20.67
C HIS A 949 8.92 -13.39 19.99
N THR A 950 8.69 -12.10 20.25
CA THR A 950 7.81 -11.19 19.51
C THR A 950 8.42 -10.78 18.16
N THR A 951 7.58 -10.40 17.19
CA THR A 951 8.01 -9.60 16.02
C THR A 951 8.27 -8.17 16.49
N THR A 952 9.47 -7.90 16.97
CA THR A 952 9.79 -6.64 17.68
C THR A 952 10.32 -5.56 16.74
N MET A 953 9.66 -4.39 16.72
CA MET A 953 10.34 -3.12 16.44
C MET A 953 10.86 -2.54 17.76
N SER A 954 12.04 -1.93 17.73
CA SER A 954 12.66 -1.12 18.81
C SER A 954 12.69 -1.71 20.23
N MET A 955 13.87 -2.15 20.68
CA MET A 955 14.68 -1.39 21.67
C MET A 955 16.04 -2.07 21.86
N VAL A 956 17.13 -1.29 21.78
CA VAL A 956 18.50 -1.77 22.03
C VAL A 956 18.96 -1.29 23.41
N ARG A 957 19.26 -2.22 24.31
CA ARG A 957 20.09 -1.98 25.51
C ARG A 957 21.29 -2.91 25.48
N GLN A 958 22.46 -2.36 25.16
CA GLN A 958 23.72 -3.10 25.30
C GLN A 958 24.08 -3.23 26.78
N GLN A 959 24.17 -4.46 27.29
CA GLN A 959 24.96 -4.77 28.48
C GLN A 959 26.26 -5.42 28.00
N GLY A 960 27.35 -4.65 28.00
CA GLY A 960 28.68 -5.16 27.68
C GLY A 960 29.31 -5.86 28.88
N SER A 961 29.74 -7.11 28.71
CA SER A 961 30.43 -7.88 29.75
C SER A 961 31.87 -7.38 29.94
N THR A 962 32.22 -6.99 31.17
CA THR A 962 33.55 -6.46 31.51
C THR A 962 34.54 -7.57 31.87
N THR A 963 35.63 -7.69 31.11
CA THR A 963 36.81 -8.50 31.47
C THR A 963 38.03 -7.59 31.68
N GLY A 964 38.39 -7.37 32.94
CA GLY A 964 39.44 -6.40 33.31
C GLY A 964 40.85 -6.97 33.36
N ARG A 965 41.81 -6.26 32.74
CA ARG A 965 43.25 -6.34 33.09
C ARG A 965 43.73 -5.04 33.74
N LYS A 966 44.82 -5.13 34.49
CA LYS A 966 45.23 -4.17 35.56
C LYS A 966 46.18 -3.07 35.06
N THR A 967 46.52 -2.14 35.98
CA THR A 967 47.56 -1.08 35.93
C THR A 967 47.22 0.12 35.04
N LEU A 968 47.57 1.39 35.34
CA LEU A 968 48.06 2.12 36.53
C LEU A 968 47.48 3.56 36.36
N GLY A 969 47.18 4.41 37.34
CA GLY A 969 47.68 4.50 38.71
C GLY A 969 48.32 5.88 38.98
N ILE A 970 47.54 6.97 38.97
CA ILE A 970 47.91 8.34 39.43
C ILE A 970 46.66 9.03 40.03
N ARG A 971 46.82 10.11 40.82
CA ARG A 971 45.90 10.51 41.90
C ARG A 971 45.68 12.04 41.96
N ARG A 972 44.49 12.48 42.41
CA ARG A 972 44.05 13.88 42.71
C ARG A 972 43.75 14.75 41.46
N SER A 973 42.84 15.73 41.50
CA SER A 973 41.79 16.11 42.49
C SER A 973 40.73 17.01 41.83
N MET A 974 39.52 17.11 42.41
CA MET A 974 38.48 18.06 41.99
C MET A 974 38.70 19.49 42.51
N ASN A 975 37.94 20.44 41.91
CA ASN A 975 37.72 21.85 42.24
C ASN A 975 38.66 22.89 41.59
N GLY A 976 38.11 24.07 41.26
CA GLY A 976 38.89 25.22 40.75
C GLY A 976 38.27 26.09 39.65
N TRP A 977 36.93 26.16 39.49
CA TRP A 977 36.28 26.98 38.45
C TRP A 977 36.25 28.49 38.83
N ALA A 978 37.41 29.11 39.07
CA ALA A 978 37.51 30.57 39.34
C ALA A 978 38.96 31.10 39.33
N ASP A 979 39.73 31.04 38.22
CA ASP A 979 40.99 31.84 38.14
C ASP A 979 41.58 32.08 36.72
N ARG A 980 40.75 32.26 35.67
CA ARG A 980 41.28 32.55 34.30
C ARG A 980 40.56 33.62 33.47
N MET A 981 39.96 34.60 34.16
CA MET A 981 39.62 35.90 33.59
C MET A 981 40.01 37.02 34.55
N ASN A 982 41.27 37.47 34.49
CA ASN A 982 41.66 38.89 34.31
C ASN A 982 43.12 39.17 34.71
N ARG A 983 43.95 39.46 33.69
CA ARG A 983 45.12 40.37 33.67
C ARG A 983 45.71 40.23 32.26
N ALA A 984 45.71 41.21 31.34
CA ALA A 984 45.55 42.66 31.40
C ALA A 984 44.51 43.24 32.37
N GLY A 985 44.92 44.25 33.14
CA GLY A 985 44.12 44.95 34.15
C GLY A 985 44.74 44.93 35.55
N ASN A 986 45.27 46.08 35.99
CA ASN A 986 45.50 46.33 37.43
C ASN A 986 44.13 46.63 38.08
N GLY A 987 43.87 46.28 39.35
CA GLY A 987 44.75 45.67 40.35
C GLY A 987 44.01 45.40 41.67
N ASN A 988 44.76 45.41 42.78
CA ASN A 988 44.37 45.08 44.18
C ASN A 988 44.02 43.60 44.50
N PRO A 989 44.11 43.19 45.80
CA PRO A 989 44.19 41.79 46.21
C PRO A 989 43.18 41.48 47.38
N PRO A 990 43.35 40.49 48.29
CA PRO A 990 42.22 39.62 48.68
C PRO A 990 41.52 39.96 50.01
N VAL A 991 40.20 39.72 50.04
CA VAL A 991 39.41 39.24 51.20
C VAL A 991 38.36 38.28 50.64
#